data_AF-A0A932L004-F1
#
_entry.id   AF-A0A932L004-F1
#
_cell.length_a   1.000
_cell.length_b   1.000
_cell.length_c   1.000
_cell.angle_alpha   90.00
_cell.angle_beta   90.00
_cell.angle_gamma   90.00
#
_symmetry.space_group_name_H-M   'P 1'
#
loop_
_entity.id
_entity.type
_entity.pdbx_description
1 polymer ?
#
loop_
_entity_poly.entity_id
_entity_poly.type
_entity_poly.pdbx_seq_one_letter_code
_entity_poly.pdbx_strand_id
1 'polypeptide(L)'
;MSWETDPKDRLVYLNNLVTAAGITPSPDELAIVAQLAKGMGRIGTIGPGIVSPVFVALLCSNPKVVGGQGLCFDGLTFDVPLDISGAAPAWPLVFKNCTFDKGIRMARAVLRSIRLENSTVHNGLDGDRLKVEGSFEALDCQIHGGLILLGADIGGVLNLSGCILNNPHEFALRATGCRVGGTVYCRLNKASGNRFIASGAVRFRYAEIGGNFHFAGASLSWGDMPAGEVASRLPGDTGKVAGVALDAEGMKIGGHVLLRMTIPAKGKDSISFFANGRVGISSSEIAGQLVCSGAFMRSATPSAEEDKEAGTLWADCIRVGRSVYLDKGFHSIGEVSLDAAEIGGRLDCSAAKFESRVKNRKIARVLSVRGATIARSVLLCHGFFSEGGRVELTRSRIGGHLHAHWARFSNPDHDVLDLSQAKITGMVRLGLPANDRPESPSRNLERQCYIGSVRMAGAHIGDNLECENGLFMLNEARTASDPAKKVLWAARAIVHGHVHLLADVQCPSCGIYGQMGFRGAVVHGNFHMRRMTVEVNSNGAHQGHPNQEPDPYPDEKPRSYVDERPNVAITLIRADIRGSAFMEECRFKGEMRMHAMRIGGLFSLVGTEVDAAAGPHPPYLAIAANGIRIEGELFMQRGFKALGEVRLFGAQVGGRILCHSARL
;
A
#
# COMPACT_ATOMS: atom_id res chain seq x y z
N MET A 1 -35.27 39.56 -38.76
CA MET A 1 -34.20 40.55 -38.52
C MET A 1 -32.86 39.85 -38.65
N SER A 2 -32.18 40.18 -39.74
CA SER A 2 -30.83 39.78 -40.14
C SER A 2 -29.83 40.11 -39.04
N TRP A 3 -28.87 39.22 -38.78
CA TRP A 3 -27.69 39.60 -38.02
C TRP A 3 -26.89 40.56 -38.92
N GLU A 4 -27.08 41.86 -38.73
CA GLU A 4 -26.54 42.86 -39.65
C GLU A 4 -25.03 43.02 -39.50
N THR A 5 -24.40 43.34 -40.63
CA THR A 5 -22.95 43.42 -40.84
C THR A 5 -22.30 44.58 -40.09
N ASP A 6 -23.08 45.54 -39.56
CA ASP A 6 -22.60 46.71 -38.83
C ASP A 6 -22.59 46.48 -37.30
N PRO A 7 -21.47 46.76 -36.59
CA PRO A 7 -21.40 46.75 -35.13
C PRO A 7 -22.49 47.58 -34.42
N LYS A 8 -23.01 48.65 -35.04
CA LYS A 8 -24.07 49.49 -34.45
C LYS A 8 -25.40 48.75 -34.36
N ASP A 9 -25.78 48.01 -35.39
CA ASP A 9 -27.04 47.24 -35.41
C ASP A 9 -27.00 46.09 -34.41
N ARG A 10 -25.82 45.48 -34.23
CA ARG A 10 -25.57 44.47 -33.19
C ARG A 10 -25.71 45.06 -31.78
N LEU A 11 -25.19 46.26 -31.56
CA LEU A 11 -25.31 46.96 -30.28
C LEU A 11 -26.78 47.23 -29.94
N VAL A 12 -27.56 47.73 -30.90
CA VAL A 12 -29.00 48.00 -30.73
C VAL A 12 -29.77 46.71 -30.45
N TYR A 13 -29.49 45.64 -31.20
CA TYR A 13 -30.10 44.33 -30.96
C TYR A 13 -29.82 43.79 -29.56
N LEU A 14 -28.57 43.84 -29.11
CA LEU A 14 -28.17 43.37 -27.79
C LEU A 14 -28.78 44.22 -26.67
N ASN A 15 -28.78 45.54 -26.82
CA ASN A 15 -29.38 46.44 -25.85
C ASN A 15 -30.89 46.18 -25.74
N ASN A 16 -31.59 46.00 -26.87
CA ASN A 16 -33.00 45.63 -26.89
C ASN A 16 -33.26 44.26 -26.26
N LEU A 17 -32.35 43.30 -26.43
CA LEU A 17 -32.47 41.95 -25.86
C LEU A 17 -32.36 41.98 -24.33
N VAL A 18 -31.41 42.74 -23.81
CA VAL A 18 -31.18 42.93 -22.37
C VAL A 18 -32.35 43.69 -21.74
N THR A 19 -32.80 44.76 -22.40
CA THR A 19 -33.96 45.54 -21.95
C THR A 19 -35.25 44.71 -21.98
N ALA A 20 -35.45 43.87 -23.00
CA ALA A 20 -36.61 42.98 -23.11
C ALA A 20 -36.62 41.86 -22.06
N ALA A 21 -35.45 41.48 -21.54
CA ALA A 21 -35.33 40.57 -20.40
C ALA A 21 -35.59 41.26 -19.04
N GLY A 22 -35.94 42.56 -19.03
CA GLY A 22 -36.20 43.33 -17.81
C GLY A 22 -34.94 43.66 -17.03
N ILE A 23 -33.75 43.54 -17.64
CA ILE A 23 -32.46 43.81 -17.01
C ILE A 23 -32.11 45.27 -17.31
N THR A 24 -31.83 46.06 -16.27
CA THR A 24 -31.17 47.37 -16.41
C THR A 24 -29.67 47.16 -16.34
N PRO A 25 -28.94 47.16 -17.47
CA PRO A 25 -27.54 46.76 -17.48
C PRO A 25 -26.67 47.76 -16.74
N SER A 26 -25.74 47.25 -15.93
CA SER A 26 -24.71 48.08 -15.29
C SER A 26 -23.78 48.72 -16.35
N PRO A 27 -23.01 49.77 -15.99
CA PRO A 27 -22.00 50.33 -16.89
C PRO A 27 -21.01 49.27 -17.43
N ASP A 28 -20.71 48.27 -16.60
CA ASP A 28 -19.84 47.15 -16.96
C ASP A 28 -20.54 46.20 -17.96
N GLU A 29 -21.81 45.87 -17.76
CA GLU A 29 -22.60 45.07 -18.70
C GLU A 29 -22.78 45.74 -20.06
N LEU A 30 -23.00 47.06 -20.08
CA LEU A 30 -23.01 47.86 -21.30
C LEU A 30 -21.67 47.82 -22.03
N ALA A 31 -20.55 47.78 -21.30
CA ALA A 31 -19.22 47.58 -21.88
C ALA A 31 -19.08 46.17 -22.49
N ILE A 32 -19.63 45.12 -21.86
CA ILE A 32 -19.70 43.76 -22.43
C ILE A 32 -20.48 43.77 -23.74
N VAL A 33 -21.69 44.34 -23.74
CA VAL A 33 -22.53 44.47 -24.93
C VAL A 33 -21.78 45.17 -26.06
N ALA A 34 -21.05 46.25 -25.75
CA ALA A 34 -20.26 46.98 -26.73
C ALA A 34 -19.08 46.18 -27.30
N GLN A 35 -18.44 45.33 -26.50
CA GLN A 35 -17.37 44.46 -26.97
C GLN A 35 -17.89 43.32 -27.85
N LEU A 36 -19.01 42.69 -27.45
CA LEU A 36 -19.69 41.66 -28.25
C LEU A 36 -20.18 42.22 -29.59
N ALA A 37 -20.76 43.42 -29.60
CA ALA A 37 -21.21 44.10 -30.81
C ALA A 37 -20.06 44.36 -31.82
N LYS A 38 -18.85 44.62 -31.33
CA LYS A 38 -17.62 44.76 -32.14
C LYS A 38 -17.10 43.43 -32.71
N GLY A 39 -17.78 42.31 -32.45
CA GLY A 39 -17.40 40.99 -32.95
C GLY A 39 -16.21 40.36 -32.21
N MET A 40 -15.84 40.90 -31.04
CA MET A 40 -14.81 40.32 -30.20
C MET A 40 -15.41 39.16 -29.39
N GLY A 41 -15.08 37.92 -29.73
CA GLY A 41 -15.43 36.73 -28.91
C GLY A 41 -14.69 36.70 -27.57
N ARG A 42 -13.60 37.47 -27.45
CA ARG A 42 -12.99 37.82 -26.17
C ARG A 42 -13.63 39.09 -25.64
N ILE A 43 -14.36 38.99 -24.55
CA ILE A 43 -14.75 40.15 -23.75
C ILE A 43 -13.48 40.53 -22.97
N GLY A 44 -12.66 41.40 -23.55
CA GLY A 44 -11.35 41.79 -23.02
C GLY A 44 -11.52 42.64 -21.77
N THR A 45 -10.84 42.25 -20.69
CA THR A 45 -10.60 42.99 -19.43
C THR A 45 -11.52 44.18 -19.24
N ILE A 46 -12.74 43.88 -18.83
CA ILE A 46 -13.47 44.83 -18.01
C ILE A 46 -12.74 44.74 -16.67
N GLY A 47 -12.38 45.88 -16.08
CA GLY A 47 -11.77 45.89 -14.75
C GLY A 47 -12.67 45.15 -13.73
N PRO A 48 -12.27 45.06 -12.45
CA PRO A 48 -13.09 44.45 -11.41
C PRO A 48 -14.48 45.10 -11.40
N GLY A 49 -15.44 44.41 -12.00
CA GLY A 49 -16.76 44.92 -12.34
C GLY A 49 -17.80 43.88 -11.97
N ILE A 50 -18.93 44.36 -11.44
CA ILE A 50 -20.01 43.50 -10.98
C ILE A 50 -20.95 43.29 -12.16
N VAL A 51 -21.10 42.04 -12.57
CA VAL A 51 -21.94 41.65 -13.71
C VAL A 51 -23.06 40.75 -13.23
N SER A 52 -24.29 41.10 -13.59
CA SER A 52 -25.48 40.32 -13.31
C SER A 52 -25.36 38.94 -13.95
N PRO A 53 -25.52 37.86 -13.18
CA PRO A 53 -25.51 36.52 -13.74
C PRO A 53 -26.69 36.26 -14.69
N VAL A 54 -27.79 37.02 -14.55
CA VAL A 54 -28.95 36.96 -15.48
C VAL A 54 -28.53 37.43 -16.87
N PHE A 55 -27.69 38.46 -16.94
CA PHE A 55 -27.11 38.95 -18.19
C PHE A 55 -26.23 37.87 -18.85
N VAL A 56 -25.40 37.16 -18.08
CA VAL A 56 -24.59 36.04 -18.60
C VAL A 56 -25.45 34.86 -19.05
N ALA A 57 -26.47 34.46 -18.29
CA ALA A 57 -27.40 33.40 -18.68
C ALA A 57 -28.18 33.74 -19.96
N LEU A 58 -28.55 35.01 -20.14
CA LEU A 58 -29.19 35.54 -21.35
C LEU A 58 -28.26 35.44 -22.56
N LEU A 59 -27.00 35.82 -22.40
CA LEU A 59 -25.98 35.67 -23.44
C LEU A 59 -25.82 34.20 -23.83
N CYS A 60 -25.66 33.30 -22.86
CA CYS A 60 -25.55 31.84 -23.06
C CYS A 60 -26.74 31.23 -23.82
N SER A 61 -27.93 31.83 -23.71
CA SER A 61 -29.16 31.33 -24.33
C SER A 61 -29.38 31.84 -25.76
N ASN A 62 -28.54 32.76 -26.26
CA ASN A 62 -28.80 33.45 -27.53
C ASN A 62 -27.70 33.25 -28.59
N PRO A 63 -27.87 32.28 -29.52
CA PRO A 63 -26.84 31.91 -30.50
C PRO A 63 -26.52 32.95 -31.57
N LYS A 64 -27.32 34.02 -31.67
CA LYS A 64 -27.07 35.12 -32.60
C LYS A 64 -26.03 36.14 -32.09
N VAL A 65 -25.70 36.07 -30.80
CA VAL A 65 -24.92 37.09 -30.08
C VAL A 65 -23.42 36.80 -30.09
N VAL A 66 -23.03 35.53 -30.10
CA VAL A 66 -21.66 35.10 -29.91
C VAL A 66 -21.19 34.36 -31.17
N GLY A 67 -20.18 34.90 -31.85
CA GLY A 67 -19.52 34.20 -32.95
C GLY A 67 -18.92 32.86 -32.46
N GLY A 68 -18.61 31.93 -33.37
CA GLY A 68 -18.15 30.57 -33.04
C GLY A 68 -16.85 30.43 -32.24
N GLN A 69 -16.27 31.52 -31.72
CA GLN A 69 -15.03 31.56 -30.95
C GLN A 69 -15.22 31.39 -29.42
N GLY A 70 -16.46 31.31 -28.91
CA GLY A 70 -16.74 31.16 -27.47
C GLY A 70 -16.89 32.48 -26.72
N LEU A 71 -17.33 32.40 -25.46
CA LEU A 71 -17.37 33.52 -24.52
C LEU A 71 -16.18 33.41 -23.55
N CYS A 72 -15.36 34.45 -23.51
CA CYS A 72 -14.28 34.59 -22.54
C CYS A 72 -14.53 35.79 -21.65
N PHE A 73 -14.70 35.54 -20.35
CA PHE A 73 -14.82 36.54 -19.29
C PHE A 73 -13.49 36.62 -18.54
N ASP A 74 -13.01 37.83 -18.27
CA ASP A 74 -11.74 38.06 -17.56
C ASP A 74 -11.91 39.15 -16.49
N GLY A 75 -11.59 38.85 -15.23
CA GLY A 75 -11.55 39.84 -14.13
C GLY A 75 -12.91 40.21 -13.50
N LEU A 76 -13.97 39.46 -13.77
CA LEU A 76 -15.33 39.78 -13.30
C LEU A 76 -15.65 39.21 -11.90
N THR A 77 -16.47 39.94 -11.14
CA THR A 77 -17.05 39.48 -9.88
C THR A 77 -18.55 39.28 -10.01
N PHE A 78 -19.04 38.13 -9.55
CA PHE A 78 -20.47 37.78 -9.52
C PHE A 78 -20.95 37.73 -8.07
N ASP A 79 -21.76 38.71 -7.68
CA ASP A 79 -22.36 38.88 -6.35
C ASP A 79 -23.58 37.98 -6.11
N VAL A 80 -24.18 37.49 -7.20
CA VAL A 80 -25.36 36.61 -7.25
C VAL A 80 -24.96 35.26 -7.87
N PRO A 81 -25.63 34.13 -7.54
CA PRO A 81 -25.24 32.83 -8.10
C PRO A 81 -25.42 32.80 -9.62
N LEU A 82 -24.40 32.34 -10.34
CA LEU A 82 -24.50 32.12 -11.79
C LEU A 82 -25.28 30.83 -12.04
N ASP A 83 -26.56 30.96 -12.39
CA ASP A 83 -27.43 29.85 -12.71
C ASP A 83 -27.58 29.68 -14.22
N ILE A 84 -26.94 28.64 -14.75
CA ILE A 84 -27.09 28.18 -16.13
C ILE A 84 -27.64 26.75 -16.16
N SER A 85 -28.37 26.36 -15.11
CA SER A 85 -28.95 25.02 -15.00
C SER A 85 -29.92 24.74 -16.14
N GLY A 86 -29.77 23.59 -16.79
CA GLY A 86 -30.56 23.21 -17.97
C GLY A 86 -30.24 24.00 -19.25
N ALA A 87 -29.32 24.96 -19.21
CA ALA A 87 -28.92 25.70 -20.40
C ALA A 87 -28.04 24.84 -21.32
N ALA A 88 -28.14 25.09 -22.63
CA ALA A 88 -27.36 24.40 -23.66
C ALA A 88 -26.60 25.41 -24.56
N PRO A 89 -25.64 26.19 -24.02
CA PRO A 89 -24.86 27.13 -24.81
C PRO A 89 -24.09 26.40 -25.91
N ALA A 90 -24.25 26.85 -27.15
CA ALA A 90 -23.66 26.21 -28.33
C ALA A 90 -22.13 26.43 -28.45
N TRP A 91 -21.53 27.17 -27.52
CA TRP A 91 -20.13 27.60 -27.57
C TRP A 91 -19.39 27.40 -26.24
N PRO A 92 -18.04 27.39 -26.27
CA PRO A 92 -17.20 27.31 -25.07
C PRO A 92 -17.41 28.46 -24.09
N LEU A 93 -17.44 28.17 -22.79
CA LEU A 93 -17.40 29.17 -21.72
C LEU A 93 -16.03 29.18 -21.06
N VAL A 94 -15.40 30.36 -21.01
CA VAL A 94 -14.09 30.56 -20.36
C VAL A 94 -14.22 31.70 -19.36
N PHE A 95 -13.85 31.44 -18.10
CA PHE A 95 -13.76 32.45 -17.06
C PHE A 95 -12.32 32.48 -16.54
N LYS A 96 -11.70 33.66 -16.56
CA LYS A 96 -10.32 33.90 -16.13
C LYS A 96 -10.33 34.94 -15.03
N ASN A 97 -9.58 34.72 -13.96
CA ASN A 97 -9.45 35.71 -12.87
C ASN A 97 -10.81 36.20 -12.32
N CYS A 98 -11.84 35.34 -12.34
CA CYS A 98 -13.19 35.69 -11.93
C CYS A 98 -13.46 35.25 -10.48
N THR A 99 -14.36 35.96 -9.81
CA THR A 99 -14.81 35.64 -8.44
C THR A 99 -16.33 35.41 -8.43
N PHE A 100 -16.77 34.30 -7.84
CA PHE A 100 -18.18 33.94 -7.70
C PHE A 100 -18.55 33.84 -6.21
N ASP A 101 -19.17 34.87 -5.66
CA ASP A 101 -19.47 34.97 -4.23
C ASP A 101 -20.56 33.98 -3.78
N LYS A 102 -21.52 33.72 -4.66
CA LYS A 102 -22.68 32.85 -4.36
C LYS A 102 -22.68 31.53 -5.12
N GLY A 103 -21.56 31.18 -5.77
CA GLY A 103 -21.36 29.89 -6.42
C GLY A 103 -21.88 29.84 -7.87
N ILE A 104 -21.71 28.69 -8.50
CA ILE A 104 -22.12 28.44 -9.89
C ILE A 104 -23.05 27.21 -9.91
N ARG A 105 -24.23 27.35 -10.53
CA ARG A 105 -25.19 26.26 -10.74
C ARG A 105 -25.29 25.94 -12.23
N MET A 106 -24.98 24.69 -12.56
CA MET A 106 -24.94 24.14 -13.92
C MET A 106 -25.63 22.77 -13.96
N ALA A 107 -26.57 22.54 -13.04
CA ALA A 107 -27.26 21.27 -12.94
C ALA A 107 -28.01 20.97 -14.25
N ARG A 108 -27.79 19.79 -14.82
CA ARG A 108 -28.37 19.33 -16.08
C ARG A 108 -28.07 20.22 -17.31
N ALA A 109 -27.05 21.08 -17.23
CA ALA A 109 -26.62 21.88 -18.37
C ALA A 109 -25.92 21.00 -19.43
N VAL A 110 -25.97 21.42 -20.70
CA VAL A 110 -25.25 20.78 -21.81
C VAL A 110 -24.27 21.79 -22.38
N LEU A 111 -23.00 21.67 -21.99
CA LEU A 111 -21.95 22.60 -22.37
C LEU A 111 -21.07 21.98 -23.45
N ARG A 112 -20.58 22.80 -24.39
CA ARG A 112 -19.54 22.35 -25.31
C ARG A 112 -18.20 22.16 -24.60
N SER A 113 -17.81 23.13 -23.77
CA SER A 113 -16.65 23.05 -22.88
C SER A 113 -16.71 24.17 -21.86
N ILE A 114 -16.18 23.93 -20.67
CA ILE A 114 -16.06 24.95 -19.63
C ILE A 114 -14.62 25.03 -19.12
N ARG A 115 -14.09 26.26 -19.04
CA ARG A 115 -12.77 26.56 -18.51
C ARG A 115 -12.86 27.63 -17.43
N LEU A 116 -12.37 27.31 -16.24
CA LEU A 116 -12.11 28.22 -15.14
C LEU A 116 -10.58 28.30 -14.98
N GLU A 117 -10.01 29.49 -14.99
CA GLU A 117 -8.56 29.68 -14.81
C GLU A 117 -8.33 30.76 -13.76
N ASN A 118 -7.53 30.45 -12.73
CA ASN A 118 -7.16 31.37 -11.65
C ASN A 118 -8.39 32.09 -11.03
N SER A 119 -9.49 31.36 -10.88
CA SER A 119 -10.80 31.90 -10.46
C SER A 119 -11.23 31.33 -9.10
N THR A 120 -12.01 32.10 -8.35
CA THR A 120 -12.46 31.75 -6.99
C THR A 120 -13.97 31.57 -6.96
N VAL A 121 -14.45 30.47 -6.36
CA VAL A 121 -15.87 30.14 -6.17
C VAL A 121 -16.11 29.94 -4.68
N HIS A 122 -16.88 30.81 -4.04
CA HIS A 122 -17.04 30.80 -2.58
C HIS A 122 -18.13 29.85 -2.05
N ASN A 123 -19.19 29.60 -2.83
CA ASN A 123 -20.37 28.87 -2.36
C ASN A 123 -20.72 27.67 -3.24
N GLY A 124 -19.70 26.89 -3.58
CA GLY A 124 -19.81 25.63 -4.30
C GLY A 124 -20.02 25.78 -5.81
N LEU A 125 -19.72 24.69 -6.51
CA LEU A 125 -19.96 24.54 -7.94
C LEU A 125 -20.82 23.30 -8.14
N ASP A 126 -22.08 23.51 -8.54
CA ASP A 126 -23.05 22.44 -8.76
C ASP A 126 -23.14 22.08 -10.24
N GLY A 127 -22.64 20.90 -10.59
CA GLY A 127 -22.74 20.28 -11.91
C GLY A 127 -23.46 18.92 -11.85
N ASP A 128 -24.51 18.78 -11.04
CA ASP A 128 -25.32 17.55 -11.03
C ASP A 128 -25.85 17.24 -12.44
N ARG A 129 -25.53 16.03 -12.94
CA ARG A 129 -25.86 15.56 -14.30
C ARG A 129 -25.44 16.51 -15.42
N LEU A 130 -24.37 17.27 -15.19
CA LEU A 130 -23.76 18.14 -16.20
C LEU A 130 -23.27 17.29 -17.37
N LYS A 131 -23.62 17.68 -18.60
CA LYS A 131 -23.04 17.09 -19.81
C LYS A 131 -22.08 18.09 -20.45
N VAL A 132 -20.83 17.68 -20.65
CA VAL A 132 -19.82 18.46 -21.34
C VAL A 132 -19.34 17.66 -22.55
N GLU A 133 -19.58 18.14 -23.77
CA GLU A 133 -19.13 17.42 -24.98
C GLU A 133 -17.60 17.36 -25.09
N GLY A 134 -16.94 18.45 -24.72
CA GLY A 134 -15.48 18.57 -24.65
C GLY A 134 -14.95 18.40 -23.22
N SER A 135 -14.07 19.31 -22.80
CA SER A 135 -13.39 19.23 -21.50
C SER A 135 -14.01 20.14 -20.44
N PHE A 136 -13.94 19.69 -19.19
CA PHE A 136 -14.13 20.51 -18.00
C PHE A 136 -12.74 20.83 -17.41
N GLU A 137 -12.35 22.10 -17.45
CA GLU A 137 -11.03 22.53 -16.99
C GLU A 137 -11.19 23.58 -15.90
N ALA A 138 -10.77 23.28 -14.67
CA ALA A 138 -10.51 24.26 -13.63
C ALA A 138 -9.01 24.23 -13.32
N LEU A 139 -8.30 25.32 -13.60
CA LEU A 139 -6.86 25.43 -13.46
C LEU A 139 -6.55 26.50 -12.41
N ASP A 140 -5.78 26.14 -11.38
CA ASP A 140 -5.41 27.05 -10.30
C ASP A 140 -6.62 27.77 -9.64
N CYS A 141 -7.77 27.09 -9.59
CA CYS A 141 -9.00 27.64 -9.01
C CYS A 141 -9.11 27.35 -7.52
N GLN A 142 -9.78 28.24 -6.80
CA GLN A 142 -10.14 28.03 -5.38
C GLN A 142 -11.65 27.81 -5.30
N ILE A 143 -12.09 26.61 -4.91
CA ILE A 143 -13.51 26.26 -4.80
C ILE A 143 -13.81 25.95 -3.33
N HIS A 144 -14.53 26.85 -2.69
CA HIS A 144 -15.08 26.69 -1.35
C HIS A 144 -16.54 26.20 -1.46
N GLY A 145 -16.98 25.35 -0.53
CA GLY A 145 -18.35 24.80 -0.54
C GLY A 145 -18.54 23.55 -1.41
N GLY A 146 -17.45 23.02 -1.99
CA GLY A 146 -17.42 21.74 -2.70
C GLY A 146 -17.76 21.80 -4.18
N LEU A 147 -17.24 20.82 -4.93
CA LEU A 147 -17.49 20.61 -6.36
C LEU A 147 -18.38 19.37 -6.54
N ILE A 148 -19.58 19.55 -7.09
CA ILE A 148 -20.55 18.48 -7.34
C ILE A 148 -20.56 18.15 -8.83
N LEU A 149 -20.27 16.90 -9.17
CA LEU A 149 -20.27 16.34 -10.53
C LEU A 149 -20.99 14.97 -10.53
N LEU A 150 -22.08 14.87 -9.78
CA LEU A 150 -22.86 13.64 -9.62
C LEU A 150 -23.47 13.24 -10.96
N GLY A 151 -23.13 12.05 -11.46
CA GLY A 151 -23.63 11.57 -12.76
C GLY A 151 -23.29 12.48 -13.95
N ALA A 152 -22.26 13.33 -13.83
CA ALA A 152 -21.81 14.17 -14.93
C ALA A 152 -21.20 13.32 -16.06
N ASP A 153 -21.37 13.76 -17.30
CA ASP A 153 -20.82 13.11 -18.50
C ASP A 153 -19.90 14.10 -19.23
N ILE A 154 -18.59 13.89 -19.13
CA ILE A 154 -17.56 14.73 -19.71
C ILE A 154 -16.90 13.95 -20.84
N GLY A 155 -17.19 14.30 -22.08
CA GLY A 155 -16.67 13.61 -23.27
C GLY A 155 -15.14 13.69 -23.40
N GLY A 156 -14.55 14.80 -22.93
CA GLY A 156 -13.11 15.06 -22.93
C GLY A 156 -12.43 14.80 -21.58
N VAL A 157 -11.64 15.78 -21.15
CA VAL A 157 -10.78 15.69 -19.95
C VAL A 157 -11.44 16.43 -18.78
N LEU A 158 -11.31 15.89 -17.57
CA LEU A 158 -11.58 16.62 -16.32
C LEU A 158 -10.24 17.07 -15.73
N ASN A 159 -9.95 18.36 -15.79
CA ASN A 159 -8.69 18.91 -15.29
C ASN A 159 -8.95 19.84 -14.10
N LEU A 160 -8.42 19.48 -12.93
CA LEU A 160 -8.45 20.23 -11.67
C LEU A 160 -7.03 20.54 -11.19
N SER A 161 -6.06 20.66 -12.11
CA SER A 161 -4.64 20.83 -11.74
C SER A 161 -4.40 22.16 -11.03
N GLY A 162 -3.69 22.10 -9.89
CA GLY A 162 -3.39 23.29 -9.07
C GLY A 162 -4.59 23.86 -8.27
N CYS A 163 -5.75 23.20 -8.32
CA CYS A 163 -6.94 23.69 -7.61
C CYS A 163 -6.88 23.43 -6.10
N ILE A 164 -7.52 24.32 -5.34
CA ILE A 164 -7.77 24.17 -3.91
C ILE A 164 -9.27 23.97 -3.73
N LEU A 165 -9.67 22.76 -3.32
CA LEU A 165 -11.06 22.45 -2.97
C LEU A 165 -11.18 22.43 -1.44
N ASN A 166 -12.02 23.31 -0.90
CA ASN A 166 -12.21 23.42 0.55
C ASN A 166 -13.67 23.19 0.95
N ASN A 167 -13.91 22.06 1.60
CA ASN A 167 -15.17 21.70 2.24
C ASN A 167 -14.88 20.69 3.39
N PRO A 168 -14.24 21.14 4.48
CA PRO A 168 -13.54 20.28 5.45
C PRO A 168 -14.45 19.31 6.20
N HIS A 169 -15.73 19.65 6.36
CA HIS A 169 -16.71 18.84 7.08
C HIS A 169 -17.61 17.98 6.17
N GLU A 170 -17.50 18.11 4.86
CA GLU A 170 -18.27 17.34 3.89
C GLU A 170 -17.38 16.83 2.74
N PHE A 171 -17.86 16.94 1.50
CA PHE A 171 -17.16 16.51 0.31
C PHE A 171 -16.57 17.72 -0.42
N ALA A 172 -15.26 17.72 -0.57
CA ALA A 172 -14.56 18.66 -1.44
C ALA A 172 -14.90 18.42 -2.91
N LEU A 173 -15.06 17.14 -3.31
CA LEU A 173 -15.44 16.74 -4.66
C LEU A 173 -16.38 15.53 -4.62
N ARG A 174 -17.56 15.64 -5.25
CA ARG A 174 -18.55 14.57 -5.38
C ARG A 174 -18.76 14.21 -6.85
N ALA A 175 -18.04 13.22 -7.34
CA ALA A 175 -18.13 12.73 -8.73
C ALA A 175 -18.65 11.28 -8.80
N THR A 176 -19.62 10.92 -7.95
CA THR A 176 -20.25 9.60 -7.99
C THR A 176 -20.93 9.34 -9.33
N GLY A 177 -20.63 8.22 -9.98
CA GLY A 177 -21.20 7.84 -11.27
C GLY A 177 -20.81 8.76 -12.42
N CYS A 178 -19.80 9.62 -12.25
CA CYS A 178 -19.29 10.50 -13.30
C CYS A 178 -18.63 9.69 -14.41
N ARG A 179 -18.89 10.06 -15.66
CA ARG A 179 -18.22 9.53 -16.84
C ARG A 179 -17.26 10.56 -17.40
N VAL A 180 -16.03 10.16 -17.62
CA VAL A 180 -15.00 10.99 -18.25
C VAL A 180 -14.41 10.20 -19.40
N GLY A 181 -14.65 10.63 -20.63
CA GLY A 181 -14.13 9.94 -21.83
C GLY A 181 -12.60 9.97 -21.90
N GLY A 182 -11.99 11.03 -21.37
CA GLY A 182 -10.54 11.21 -21.30
C GLY A 182 -9.92 10.93 -19.93
N THR A 183 -8.91 11.72 -19.59
CA THR A 183 -8.13 11.60 -18.35
C THR A 183 -8.68 12.54 -17.27
N VAL A 184 -8.57 12.15 -16.01
CA VAL A 184 -8.78 13.04 -14.85
C VAL A 184 -7.42 13.51 -14.35
N TYR A 185 -7.19 14.83 -14.33
CA TYR A 185 -5.97 15.45 -13.84
C TYR A 185 -6.22 16.24 -12.55
N CYS A 186 -5.74 15.71 -11.42
CA CYS A 186 -5.68 16.38 -10.13
C CYS A 186 -4.22 16.46 -9.67
N ARG A 187 -3.36 17.03 -10.51
CA ARG A 187 -1.90 17.04 -10.34
C ARG A 187 -1.37 18.43 -10.02
N LEU A 188 -0.08 18.51 -9.70
CA LEU A 188 0.64 19.77 -9.71
C LEU A 188 0.58 20.43 -11.09
N ASN A 189 0.19 21.70 -11.11
CA ASN A 189 0.30 22.53 -12.29
C ASN A 189 1.77 22.96 -12.44
N LYS A 190 2.40 22.56 -13.55
CA LYS A 190 3.81 22.87 -13.82
C LYS A 190 4.03 24.35 -14.12
N ALA A 191 3.00 25.06 -14.58
CA ALA A 191 3.10 26.47 -14.94
C ALA A 191 3.13 27.37 -13.69
N SER A 192 2.16 27.20 -12.79
CA SER A 192 2.05 27.96 -11.54
C SER A 192 2.92 27.39 -10.41
N GLY A 193 3.22 26.09 -10.44
CA GLY A 193 3.85 25.37 -9.32
C GLY A 193 2.86 24.95 -8.22
N ASN A 194 1.57 25.28 -8.37
CA ASN A 194 0.56 24.95 -7.38
C ASN A 194 0.20 23.48 -7.44
N ARG A 195 0.05 22.86 -6.25
CA ARG A 195 -0.43 21.50 -6.09
C ARG A 195 -1.94 21.46 -5.96
N PHE A 196 -2.54 20.34 -6.36
CA PHE A 196 -3.95 20.07 -6.06
C PHE A 196 -4.12 19.81 -4.56
N ILE A 197 -5.01 20.54 -3.92
CA ILE A 197 -5.30 20.45 -2.50
C ILE A 197 -6.80 20.19 -2.33
N ALA A 198 -7.16 19.14 -1.59
CA ALA A 198 -8.53 18.91 -1.16
C ALA A 198 -8.60 18.80 0.35
N SER A 199 -9.42 19.66 0.95
CA SER A 199 -9.81 19.66 2.36
C SER A 199 -11.28 19.21 2.43
N GLY A 200 -11.51 17.97 2.85
CA GLY A 200 -12.79 17.25 2.72
C GLY A 200 -12.68 16.02 1.80
N ALA A 201 -13.68 15.15 1.81
CA ALA A 201 -13.62 13.91 1.01
C ALA A 201 -13.67 14.18 -0.50
N VAL A 202 -12.85 13.45 -1.25
CA VAL A 202 -12.92 13.35 -2.70
C VAL A 202 -13.57 12.01 -3.07
N ARG A 203 -14.70 12.03 -3.78
CA ARG A 203 -15.47 10.83 -4.13
C ARG A 203 -15.59 10.64 -5.63
N PHE A 204 -15.20 9.45 -6.11
CA PHE A 204 -15.32 8.97 -7.49
C PHE A 204 -15.96 7.57 -7.56
N ARG A 205 -16.89 7.27 -6.64
CA ARG A 205 -17.57 5.96 -6.60
C ARG A 205 -18.27 5.65 -7.91
N TYR A 206 -18.06 4.45 -8.44
CA TYR A 206 -18.65 3.98 -9.69
C TYR A 206 -18.41 4.90 -10.90
N ALA A 207 -17.37 5.74 -10.85
CA ALA A 207 -17.01 6.58 -11.98
C ALA A 207 -16.39 5.73 -13.11
N GLU A 208 -16.60 6.14 -14.35
CA GLU A 208 -16.02 5.50 -15.53
C GLU A 208 -15.08 6.49 -16.22
N ILE A 209 -13.80 6.13 -16.31
CA ILE A 209 -12.75 6.99 -16.85
C ILE A 209 -12.09 6.25 -18.02
N GLY A 210 -12.25 6.77 -19.23
CA GLY A 210 -11.66 6.17 -20.43
C GLY A 210 -10.14 6.25 -20.46
N GLY A 211 -9.57 7.32 -19.90
CA GLY A 211 -8.13 7.57 -19.81
C GLY A 211 -7.51 7.24 -18.45
N ASN A 212 -6.61 8.10 -17.99
CA ASN A 212 -5.88 7.91 -16.72
C ASN A 212 -6.58 8.62 -15.56
N PHE A 213 -6.27 8.19 -14.33
CA PHE A 213 -6.66 8.87 -13.10
C PHE A 213 -5.40 9.37 -12.37
N HIS A 214 -5.15 10.67 -12.41
CA HIS A 214 -3.83 11.24 -12.11
C HIS A 214 -3.85 12.22 -10.94
N PHE A 215 -3.24 11.85 -9.81
CA PHE A 215 -3.13 12.65 -8.58
C PHE A 215 -1.67 12.89 -8.16
N ALA A 216 -0.75 13.07 -9.12
CA ALA A 216 0.66 13.19 -8.77
C ALA A 216 0.95 14.50 -8.03
N GLY A 217 1.54 14.36 -6.83
CA GLY A 217 1.83 15.48 -5.92
C GLY A 217 0.60 16.14 -5.28
N ALA A 218 -0.57 15.51 -5.33
CA ALA A 218 -1.77 16.02 -4.68
C ALA A 218 -1.71 15.83 -3.15
N SER A 219 -2.42 16.71 -2.43
CA SER A 219 -2.60 16.65 -0.98
C SER A 219 -4.08 16.51 -0.65
N LEU A 220 -4.48 15.36 -0.11
CA LEU A 220 -5.85 15.08 0.30
C LEU A 220 -5.90 14.95 1.82
N SER A 221 -6.80 15.68 2.47
CA SER A 221 -7.03 15.56 3.91
C SER A 221 -8.52 15.59 4.20
N TRP A 222 -8.98 14.69 5.06
CA TRP A 222 -10.29 14.82 5.69
C TRP A 222 -10.21 15.77 6.89
N GLY A 223 -11.14 16.71 7.02
CA GLY A 223 -11.14 17.73 8.07
C GLY A 223 -10.30 18.98 7.74
N ASP A 224 -10.29 19.94 8.67
CA ASP A 224 -9.52 21.18 8.52
C ASP A 224 -8.03 20.87 8.33
N MET A 225 -7.45 21.37 7.25
CA MET A 225 -6.01 21.54 7.21
C MET A 225 -5.62 22.61 8.23
N PRO A 226 -4.63 22.36 9.11
CA PRO A 226 -4.06 23.45 9.88
C PRO A 226 -3.56 24.53 8.90
N ALA A 227 -4.12 25.72 9.02
CA ALA A 227 -3.78 26.85 8.18
C ALA A 227 -2.27 27.12 8.30
N GLY A 228 -1.52 26.87 7.22
CA GLY A 228 -0.09 27.21 7.13
C GLY A 228 0.88 26.05 6.86
N GLU A 229 0.48 24.78 6.96
CA GLU A 229 1.40 23.66 6.68
C GLU A 229 1.35 23.17 5.23
N VAL A 230 1.88 24.01 4.34
CA VAL A 230 2.31 23.58 3.02
C VAL A 230 3.63 22.82 3.13
N ALA A 231 3.57 21.50 3.02
CA ALA A 231 4.62 20.60 2.54
C ALA A 231 6.08 20.99 2.87
N SER A 232 6.57 20.59 4.05
CA SER A 232 8.00 20.30 4.24
C SER A 232 8.32 19.53 5.53
N ARG A 233 7.37 19.44 6.47
CA ARG A 233 7.50 18.63 7.69
C ARG A 233 6.33 17.69 7.86
N LEU A 234 6.64 16.44 8.21
CA LEU A 234 5.67 15.44 8.66
C LEU A 234 4.77 16.10 9.72
N PRO A 235 3.44 16.16 9.55
CA PRO A 235 2.60 16.88 10.49
C PRO A 235 2.65 16.20 11.86
N GLY A 236 2.99 16.99 12.87
CA GLY A 236 2.88 16.62 14.27
C GLY A 236 1.47 16.16 14.64
N ASP A 237 1.42 15.33 15.67
CA ASP A 237 0.28 14.62 16.24
C ASP A 237 -0.89 15.55 16.61
N THR A 238 -1.68 15.97 15.61
CA THR A 238 -2.85 16.83 15.80
C THR A 238 -4.10 16.14 15.27
N GLY A 239 -4.91 15.65 16.21
CA GLY A 239 -6.34 15.44 16.03
C GLY A 239 -6.78 14.10 15.44
N LYS A 240 -7.89 13.57 15.95
CA LYS A 240 -8.61 12.39 15.45
C LYS A 240 -9.04 12.60 13.99
N VAL A 241 -8.27 12.13 13.02
CA VAL A 241 -8.66 12.17 11.60
C VAL A 241 -9.35 10.87 11.23
N ALA A 242 -10.66 10.82 11.49
CA ALA A 242 -11.53 9.70 11.21
C ALA A 242 -12.34 9.96 9.94
N GLY A 243 -11.75 9.72 8.77
CA GLY A 243 -12.46 9.94 7.53
C GLY A 243 -11.78 9.40 6.28
N VAL A 244 -12.50 9.49 5.18
CA VAL A 244 -12.07 8.99 3.87
C VAL A 244 -11.54 10.15 3.05
N ALA A 245 -10.25 10.15 2.74
CA ALA A 245 -9.63 11.19 1.93
C ALA A 245 -10.02 11.04 0.44
N LEU A 246 -9.99 9.79 -0.06
CA LEU A 246 -10.38 9.44 -1.43
C LEU A 246 -11.27 8.20 -1.42
N ASP A 247 -12.46 8.32 -1.98
CA ASP A 247 -13.48 7.28 -2.05
C ASP A 247 -13.83 6.97 -3.51
N ALA A 248 -13.09 6.06 -4.13
CA ALA A 248 -13.22 5.69 -5.54
C ALA A 248 -13.57 4.21 -5.73
N GLU A 249 -14.39 3.68 -4.82
CA GLU A 249 -14.91 2.31 -4.86
C GLU A 249 -15.67 2.04 -6.18
N GLY A 250 -15.42 0.87 -6.78
CA GLY A 250 -16.14 0.42 -7.99
C GLY A 250 -15.83 1.22 -9.26
N MET A 251 -14.80 2.07 -9.23
CA MET A 251 -14.37 2.86 -10.39
C MET A 251 -13.81 1.98 -11.52
N LYS A 252 -14.10 2.32 -12.77
CA LYS A 252 -13.52 1.70 -13.97
C LYS A 252 -12.57 2.66 -14.67
N ILE A 253 -11.37 2.21 -14.97
CA ILE A 253 -10.32 3.01 -15.58
C ILE A 253 -9.72 2.27 -16.77
N GLY A 254 -9.82 2.88 -17.96
CA GLY A 254 -9.22 2.36 -19.19
C GLY A 254 -7.69 2.53 -19.27
N GLY A 255 -7.14 3.51 -18.54
CA GLY A 255 -5.70 3.76 -18.43
C GLY A 255 -5.09 3.37 -17.08
N HIS A 256 -4.24 4.24 -16.54
CA HIS A 256 -3.46 4.04 -15.31
C HIS A 256 -4.00 4.88 -14.15
N VAL A 257 -3.86 4.36 -12.92
CA VAL A 257 -4.00 5.14 -11.68
C VAL A 257 -2.62 5.61 -11.22
N LEU A 258 -2.44 6.92 -11.09
CA LEU A 258 -1.15 7.55 -10.78
C LEU A 258 -1.27 8.38 -9.49
N LEU A 259 -0.98 7.75 -8.35
CA LEU A 259 -0.88 8.36 -7.01
C LEU A 259 0.59 8.52 -6.59
N ARG A 260 1.41 9.15 -7.44
CA ARG A 260 2.88 9.15 -7.28
C ARG A 260 3.46 10.50 -6.86
N MET A 261 4.69 10.48 -6.38
CA MET A 261 5.52 11.68 -6.28
C MET A 261 5.77 12.30 -7.66
N THR A 262 5.89 13.62 -7.69
CA THR A 262 6.27 14.39 -8.88
C THR A 262 7.39 15.36 -8.52
N ILE A 263 8.26 15.63 -9.50
CA ILE A 263 9.29 16.65 -9.37
C ILE A 263 8.76 17.90 -10.10
N PRO A 264 8.64 19.05 -9.42
CA PRO A 264 8.23 20.30 -10.07
C PRO A 264 9.32 20.78 -11.04
N ALA A 265 8.93 21.45 -12.12
CA ALA A 265 9.87 21.92 -13.14
C ALA A 265 10.85 23.00 -12.62
N LYS A 266 10.50 23.70 -11.52
CA LYS A 266 11.26 24.80 -10.91
C LYS A 266 11.74 24.51 -9.47
N GLY A 267 11.88 23.24 -9.07
CA GLY A 267 12.38 22.87 -7.73
C GLY A 267 13.17 21.57 -7.75
N LYS A 268 14.13 21.42 -6.83
CA LYS A 268 14.90 20.17 -6.67
C LYS A 268 14.16 19.14 -5.82
N ASP A 269 13.21 19.58 -4.99
CA ASP A 269 12.55 18.71 -4.03
C ASP A 269 11.34 18.01 -4.65
N SER A 270 11.27 16.70 -4.46
CA SER A 270 10.15 15.89 -4.88
C SER A 270 8.93 16.15 -4.02
N ILE A 271 7.79 16.39 -4.64
CA ILE A 271 6.50 16.54 -3.96
C ILE A 271 5.80 15.19 -3.99
N SER A 272 5.70 14.55 -2.83
CA SER A 272 4.96 13.29 -2.66
C SER A 272 3.45 13.52 -2.76
N PHE A 273 2.73 12.48 -3.16
CA PHE A 273 1.30 12.42 -2.93
C PHE A 273 1.08 12.23 -1.43
N PHE A 274 0.25 13.07 -0.82
CA PHE A 274 -0.05 13.02 0.61
C PHE A 274 -1.54 12.75 0.81
N ALA A 275 -1.88 11.68 1.54
CA ALA A 275 -3.25 11.40 1.96
C ALA A 275 -3.33 11.26 3.48
N ASN A 276 -4.22 12.06 4.08
CA ASN A 276 -4.57 12.01 5.50
C ASN A 276 -6.01 11.53 5.64
N GLY A 277 -6.17 10.22 5.85
CA GLY A 277 -7.44 9.49 5.81
C GLY A 277 -7.39 8.31 4.84
N ARG A 278 -8.43 7.47 4.85
CA ARG A 278 -8.54 6.30 3.96
C ARG A 278 -8.52 6.70 2.48
N VAL A 279 -7.75 5.98 1.68
CA VAL A 279 -7.83 5.93 0.21
C VAL A 279 -8.48 4.60 -0.17
N GLY A 280 -9.73 4.64 -0.59
CA GLY A 280 -10.52 3.47 -1.02
C GLY A 280 -10.60 3.38 -2.54
N ILE A 281 -10.11 2.29 -3.10
CA ILE A 281 -10.21 1.90 -4.52
C ILE A 281 -10.68 0.43 -4.65
N SER A 282 -11.44 -0.03 -3.65
CA SER A 282 -11.98 -1.40 -3.61
C SER A 282 -12.94 -1.66 -4.78
N SER A 283 -12.97 -2.90 -5.25
CA SER A 283 -13.82 -3.36 -6.36
C SER A 283 -13.64 -2.58 -7.67
N SER A 284 -12.55 -1.82 -7.81
CA SER A 284 -12.24 -1.07 -9.02
C SER A 284 -11.59 -1.94 -10.09
N GLU A 285 -11.80 -1.57 -11.34
CA GLU A 285 -11.16 -2.19 -12.51
C GLU A 285 -10.22 -1.19 -13.19
N ILE A 286 -8.93 -1.53 -13.24
CA ILE A 286 -7.87 -0.72 -13.83
C ILE A 286 -7.25 -1.53 -14.96
N ALA A 287 -7.50 -1.16 -16.21
CA ALA A 287 -6.91 -1.87 -17.36
C ALA A 287 -5.38 -1.70 -17.43
N GLY A 288 -4.86 -0.56 -16.94
CA GLY A 288 -3.44 -0.25 -16.88
C GLY A 288 -2.75 -0.68 -15.57
N GLN A 289 -2.05 0.27 -14.95
CA GLN A 289 -1.21 0.07 -13.76
C GLN A 289 -1.73 0.91 -12.60
N LEU A 290 -1.52 0.43 -11.38
CA LEU A 290 -1.69 1.22 -10.16
C LEU A 290 -0.29 1.64 -9.67
N VAL A 291 -0.02 2.95 -9.66
CA VAL A 291 1.29 3.50 -9.33
C VAL A 291 1.17 4.44 -8.14
N CYS A 292 1.68 4.03 -6.98
CA CYS A 292 1.75 4.81 -5.75
C CYS A 292 3.20 5.17 -5.35
N SER A 293 4.12 5.21 -6.32
CA SER A 293 5.55 5.41 -6.07
C SER A 293 5.84 6.70 -5.28
N GLY A 294 6.47 6.57 -4.11
CA GLY A 294 6.82 7.70 -3.24
C GLY A 294 5.62 8.44 -2.63
N ALA A 295 4.45 7.80 -2.54
CA ALA A 295 3.31 8.35 -1.82
C ALA A 295 3.47 8.21 -0.30
N PHE A 296 2.94 9.18 0.44
CA PHE A 296 2.82 9.16 1.88
C PHE A 296 1.34 9.10 2.25
N MET A 297 0.92 8.02 2.91
CA MET A 297 -0.47 7.82 3.34
C MET A 297 -0.49 7.55 4.83
N ARG A 298 -1.38 8.24 5.55
CA ARG A 298 -1.63 7.98 6.96
C ARG A 298 -3.12 7.97 7.22
N SER A 299 -3.56 7.07 8.10
CA SER A 299 -4.92 7.08 8.61
C SER A 299 -4.85 6.97 10.13
N ALA A 300 -5.44 7.94 10.82
CA ALA A 300 -5.57 7.88 12.27
C ALA A 300 -6.87 7.11 12.59
N THR A 301 -6.79 6.11 13.47
CA THR A 301 -7.99 5.45 14.01
C THR A 301 -8.83 6.47 14.80
N PRO A 302 -10.14 6.63 14.53
CA PRO A 302 -11.06 7.16 15.55
C PRO A 302 -11.08 6.23 16.76
N SER A 303 -10.88 6.80 17.94
CA SER A 303 -11.25 6.27 19.27
C SER A 303 -10.63 4.95 19.72
N ALA A 304 -10.22 4.94 20.99
CA ALA A 304 -9.63 3.82 21.71
C ALA A 304 -10.58 2.62 21.94
N GLU A 305 -11.70 2.52 21.23
CA GLU A 305 -12.83 1.62 21.55
C GLU A 305 -13.14 0.57 20.47
N GLU A 306 -12.46 0.58 19.31
CA GLU A 306 -12.55 -0.55 18.38
C GLU A 306 -11.14 -1.04 18.01
N ASP A 307 -10.85 -2.31 18.29
CA ASP A 307 -9.69 -3.08 17.83
C ASP A 307 -9.67 -3.28 16.29
N LYS A 308 -10.10 -2.27 15.52
CA LYS A 308 -10.13 -2.29 14.07
C LYS A 308 -9.03 -1.41 13.50
N GLU A 309 -8.36 -1.93 12.49
CA GLU A 309 -7.26 -1.27 11.81
C GLU A 309 -7.75 -0.06 11.01
N ALA A 310 -7.05 1.07 11.15
CA ALA A 310 -7.21 2.17 10.22
C ALA A 310 -6.47 1.82 8.93
N GLY A 311 -7.23 1.35 7.92
CA GLY A 311 -6.71 1.13 6.58
C GLY A 311 -6.35 2.46 5.91
N THR A 312 -5.11 2.59 5.43
CA THR A 312 -4.66 3.74 4.63
C THR A 312 -5.05 3.59 3.18
N LEU A 313 -4.81 2.40 2.61
CA LEU A 313 -5.15 2.06 1.23
C LEU A 313 -5.97 0.78 1.24
N TRP A 314 -7.24 0.91 0.89
CA TRP A 314 -8.17 -0.21 0.76
C TRP A 314 -8.43 -0.47 -0.72
N ALA A 315 -7.83 -1.54 -1.22
CA ALA A 315 -7.87 -1.96 -2.62
C ALA A 315 -8.32 -3.43 -2.72
N ASP A 316 -9.30 -3.79 -1.91
CA ASP A 316 -9.87 -5.15 -1.87
C ASP A 316 -10.64 -5.45 -3.15
N CYS A 317 -10.56 -6.68 -3.65
CA CYS A 317 -11.20 -7.13 -4.87
C CYS A 317 -10.88 -6.25 -6.10
N ILE A 318 -9.74 -5.55 -6.09
CA ILE A 318 -9.32 -4.72 -7.23
C ILE A 318 -8.84 -5.62 -8.37
N ARG A 319 -9.19 -5.27 -9.61
CA ARG A 319 -8.62 -5.87 -10.81
C ARG A 319 -7.67 -4.90 -11.48
N VAL A 320 -6.40 -5.27 -11.58
CA VAL A 320 -5.35 -4.49 -12.25
C VAL A 320 -4.81 -5.31 -13.41
N GLY A 321 -5.01 -4.85 -14.64
CA GLY A 321 -4.60 -5.55 -15.86
C GLY A 321 -3.08 -5.69 -16.00
N ARG A 322 -2.31 -4.80 -15.37
CA ARG A 322 -0.84 -4.85 -15.34
C ARG A 322 -0.33 -4.91 -13.89
N SER A 323 0.69 -4.13 -13.56
CA SER A 323 1.41 -4.19 -12.29
C SER A 323 0.93 -3.14 -11.29
N VAL A 324 1.14 -3.44 -10.01
CA VAL A 324 0.95 -2.53 -8.88
C VAL A 324 2.34 -2.12 -8.37
N TYR A 325 2.56 -0.82 -8.21
CA TYR A 325 3.81 -0.23 -7.74
C TYR A 325 3.59 0.57 -6.46
N LEU A 326 4.11 0.06 -5.36
CA LEU A 326 4.26 0.71 -4.06
C LEU A 326 5.76 0.92 -3.77
N ASP A 327 6.50 1.43 -4.74
CA ASP A 327 7.98 1.52 -4.71
C ASP A 327 8.50 2.93 -4.39
N LYS A 328 9.83 3.08 -4.38
CA LYS A 328 10.53 4.39 -4.31
C LYS A 328 10.16 5.22 -3.08
N GLY A 329 10.20 4.62 -1.89
CA GLY A 329 9.93 5.33 -0.64
C GLY A 329 8.44 5.55 -0.35
N PHE A 330 7.57 4.71 -0.90
CA PHE A 330 6.17 4.65 -0.47
C PHE A 330 6.12 4.46 1.06
N HIS A 331 5.36 5.29 1.76
CA HIS A 331 5.25 5.24 3.22
C HIS A 331 3.78 5.20 3.63
N SER A 332 3.37 4.10 4.26
CA SER A 332 2.04 3.93 4.85
C SER A 332 2.11 3.83 6.38
N ILE A 333 1.31 4.64 7.06
CA ILE A 333 1.04 4.52 8.50
C ILE A 333 -0.40 4.01 8.68
N GLY A 334 -0.53 2.69 8.80
CA GLY A 334 -1.78 1.93 8.79
C GLY A 334 -1.77 0.82 7.74
N GLU A 335 -2.84 0.01 7.73
CA GLU A 335 -2.94 -1.19 6.89
C GLU A 335 -3.14 -0.83 5.42
N VAL A 336 -2.36 -1.46 4.53
CA VAL A 336 -2.63 -1.53 3.09
C VAL A 336 -3.27 -2.87 2.78
N SER A 337 -4.49 -2.87 2.29
CA SER A 337 -5.23 -4.10 1.97
C SER A 337 -5.42 -4.24 0.46
N LEU A 338 -5.00 -5.40 -0.05
CA LEU A 338 -5.12 -5.90 -1.42
C LEU A 338 -5.77 -7.30 -1.38
N ASP A 339 -6.72 -7.49 -0.45
CA ASP A 339 -7.38 -8.77 -0.25
C ASP A 339 -8.21 -9.15 -1.49
N ALA A 340 -8.08 -10.40 -1.92
CA ALA A 340 -8.71 -10.92 -3.13
C ALA A 340 -8.44 -10.09 -4.40
N ALA A 341 -7.34 -9.34 -4.45
CA ALA A 341 -6.94 -8.58 -5.63
C ALA A 341 -6.52 -9.49 -6.80
N GLU A 342 -6.83 -9.09 -8.02
CA GLU A 342 -6.38 -9.71 -9.27
C GLU A 342 -5.37 -8.79 -9.96
N ILE A 343 -4.09 -9.17 -9.95
CA ILE A 343 -3.00 -8.38 -10.54
C ILE A 343 -2.41 -9.17 -11.72
N GLY A 344 -2.64 -8.69 -12.95
CA GLY A 344 -2.13 -9.30 -14.18
C GLY A 344 -0.61 -9.17 -14.38
N GLY A 345 0.05 -8.33 -13.58
CA GLY A 345 1.49 -8.09 -13.59
C GLY A 345 2.19 -8.49 -12.29
N ARG A 346 3.16 -7.65 -11.88
CA ARG A 346 3.89 -7.79 -10.62
C ARG A 346 3.32 -6.90 -9.53
N LEU A 347 3.51 -7.28 -8.27
CA LEU A 347 3.34 -6.41 -7.11
C LEU A 347 4.74 -6.00 -6.63
N ASP A 348 5.07 -4.72 -6.77
CA ASP A 348 6.38 -4.18 -6.42
C ASP A 348 6.26 -3.24 -5.22
N CYS A 349 6.75 -3.65 -4.06
CA CYS A 349 6.83 -2.86 -2.84
C CYS A 349 8.29 -2.54 -2.48
N SER A 350 9.20 -2.51 -3.47
CA SER A 350 10.62 -2.32 -3.18
C SER A 350 10.91 -0.93 -2.60
N ALA A 351 11.75 -0.87 -1.56
CA ALA A 351 12.04 0.36 -0.81
C ALA A 351 10.81 1.04 -0.19
N ALA A 352 9.77 0.29 0.14
CA ALA A 352 8.57 0.78 0.81
C ALA A 352 8.70 0.70 2.34
N LYS A 353 8.06 1.64 3.04
CA LYS A 353 7.97 1.70 4.50
C LYS A 353 6.52 1.52 4.94
N PHE A 354 6.26 0.52 5.76
CA PHE A 354 4.95 0.28 6.35
C PHE A 354 5.05 0.29 7.88
N GLU A 355 4.19 1.07 8.54
CA GLU A 355 4.14 1.18 9.98
C GLU A 355 2.72 0.94 10.46
N SER A 356 2.55 0.14 11.51
CA SER A 356 1.28 0.02 12.23
C SER A 356 1.38 0.66 13.61
N ARG A 357 0.39 1.48 13.96
CA ARG A 357 0.23 2.09 15.28
C ARG A 357 -0.74 1.33 16.18
N VAL A 358 -1.19 0.15 15.75
CA VAL A 358 -2.12 -0.69 16.50
C VAL A 358 -1.42 -1.20 17.77
N LYS A 359 -2.05 -0.99 18.93
CA LYS A 359 -1.50 -1.45 20.22
C LYS A 359 -1.42 -2.97 20.30
N ASN A 360 -2.43 -3.66 19.78
CA ASN A 360 -2.48 -5.12 19.74
C ASN A 360 -1.71 -5.68 18.54
N ARG A 361 -0.41 -5.92 18.72
CA ARG A 361 0.49 -6.44 17.67
C ARG A 361 0.14 -7.83 17.14
N LYS A 362 -0.71 -8.60 17.85
CA LYS A 362 -1.17 -9.92 17.41
C LYS A 362 -2.10 -9.85 16.19
N ILE A 363 -2.94 -8.81 16.15
CA ILE A 363 -3.90 -8.60 15.06
C ILE A 363 -3.37 -7.61 14.02
N ALA A 364 -2.36 -6.80 14.37
CA ALA A 364 -1.78 -5.77 13.54
C ALA A 364 -1.26 -6.31 12.19
N ARG A 365 -1.75 -5.74 11.10
CA ARG A 365 -1.37 -5.93 9.71
C ARG A 365 -0.88 -4.61 9.17
N VAL A 366 0.20 -4.70 8.40
CA VAL A 366 0.73 -3.56 7.65
C VAL A 366 0.41 -3.69 6.17
N LEU A 367 0.35 -4.93 5.67
CA LEU A 367 0.06 -5.27 4.29
C LEU A 367 -0.73 -6.59 4.28
N SER A 368 -1.98 -6.56 3.84
CA SER A 368 -2.81 -7.74 3.64
C SER A 368 -3.00 -8.00 2.15
N VAL A 369 -2.66 -9.20 1.71
CA VAL A 369 -2.74 -9.67 0.31
C VAL A 369 -3.40 -11.07 0.32
N ARG A 370 -4.45 -11.23 1.14
CA ARG A 370 -5.06 -12.54 1.39
C ARG A 370 -5.87 -12.99 0.19
N GLY A 371 -5.62 -14.20 -0.29
CA GLY A 371 -6.37 -14.76 -1.43
C GLY A 371 -6.17 -14.03 -2.76
N ALA A 372 -5.24 -13.09 -2.85
CA ALA A 372 -4.96 -12.36 -4.08
C ALA A 372 -4.33 -13.28 -5.13
N THR A 373 -4.60 -13.01 -6.41
CA THR A 373 -3.97 -13.68 -7.55
C THR A 373 -3.05 -12.70 -8.27
N ILE A 374 -1.76 -12.99 -8.25
CA ILE A 374 -0.70 -12.16 -8.83
C ILE A 374 -0.07 -13.00 -9.94
N ALA A 375 -0.22 -12.57 -11.19
CA ALA A 375 0.21 -13.36 -12.34
C ALA A 375 1.74 -13.48 -12.47
N ARG A 376 2.49 -12.52 -11.92
CA ARG A 376 3.97 -12.53 -11.93
C ARG A 376 4.52 -12.59 -10.50
N SER A 377 5.57 -11.83 -10.22
CA SER A 377 6.33 -11.89 -8.98
C SER A 377 5.88 -10.83 -7.98
N VAL A 378 6.13 -11.11 -6.70
CA VAL A 378 5.98 -10.16 -5.60
C VAL A 378 7.38 -9.74 -5.14
N LEU A 379 7.63 -8.43 -5.11
CA LEU A 379 8.92 -7.84 -4.75
C LEU A 379 8.77 -7.07 -3.44
N LEU A 380 9.38 -7.58 -2.38
CA LEU A 380 9.53 -6.97 -1.07
C LEU A 380 11.04 -6.77 -0.81
N CYS A 381 11.76 -6.09 -1.71
CA CYS A 381 13.23 -6.02 -1.65
C CYS A 381 13.77 -4.58 -1.61
N HIS A 382 15.10 -4.45 -1.59
CA HIS A 382 15.81 -3.16 -1.63
C HIS A 382 15.40 -2.17 -0.52
N GLY A 383 15.49 -2.59 0.74
CA GLY A 383 15.19 -1.70 1.88
C GLY A 383 13.69 -1.59 2.19
N PHE A 384 12.90 -2.60 1.82
CA PHE A 384 11.54 -2.76 2.35
C PHE A 384 11.60 -2.79 3.88
N PHE A 385 10.73 -2.03 4.54
CA PHE A 385 10.66 -1.93 5.98
C PHE A 385 9.21 -2.07 6.45
N SER A 386 8.97 -3.01 7.36
CA SER A 386 7.68 -3.11 8.06
C SER A 386 7.87 -3.12 9.57
N GLU A 387 7.11 -2.29 10.28
CA GLU A 387 7.16 -2.19 11.74
C GLU A 387 5.78 -2.28 12.39
N GLY A 388 5.69 -3.05 13.48
CA GLY A 388 4.52 -3.11 14.35
C GLY A 388 3.35 -3.93 13.84
N GLY A 389 3.49 -4.63 12.71
CA GLY A 389 2.46 -5.53 12.17
C GLY A 389 2.98 -6.53 11.14
N ARG A 390 2.12 -7.48 10.78
CA ARG A 390 2.45 -8.58 9.87
C ARG A 390 2.21 -8.24 8.41
N VAL A 391 3.02 -8.82 7.53
CA VAL A 391 2.75 -8.90 6.08
C VAL A 391 2.06 -10.24 5.80
N GLU A 392 0.82 -10.19 5.34
CA GLU A 392 -0.03 -11.36 5.15
C GLU A 392 -0.25 -11.65 3.66
N LEU A 393 0.22 -12.82 3.20
CA LEU A 393 0.04 -13.35 1.84
C LEU A 393 -0.75 -14.68 1.89
N THR A 394 -1.51 -14.89 2.96
CA THR A 394 -2.28 -16.12 3.21
C THR A 394 -3.20 -16.47 2.03
N ARG A 395 -3.16 -17.73 1.58
CA ARG A 395 -3.97 -18.24 0.44
C ARG A 395 -3.75 -17.52 -0.89
N SER A 396 -2.74 -16.68 -1.02
CA SER A 396 -2.43 -15.98 -2.28
C SER A 396 -1.90 -16.94 -3.34
N ARG A 397 -2.09 -16.60 -4.62
CA ARG A 397 -1.51 -17.30 -5.77
C ARG A 397 -0.52 -16.38 -6.47
N ILE A 398 0.74 -16.78 -6.52
CA ILE A 398 1.84 -16.02 -7.14
C ILE A 398 2.37 -16.84 -8.33
N GLY A 399 2.16 -16.31 -9.54
CA GLY A 399 2.57 -16.91 -10.81
C GLY A 399 4.05 -16.76 -11.16
N GLY A 400 4.81 -16.04 -10.32
CA GLY A 400 6.27 -15.95 -10.40
C GLY A 400 6.94 -16.21 -9.05
N HIS A 401 7.93 -15.37 -8.72
CA HIS A 401 8.76 -15.50 -7.53
C HIS A 401 8.26 -14.59 -6.39
N LEU A 402 8.61 -14.94 -5.16
CA LEU A 402 8.49 -14.07 -3.99
C LEU A 402 9.90 -13.66 -3.55
N HIS A 403 10.25 -12.39 -3.75
CA HIS A 403 11.52 -11.82 -3.34
C HIS A 403 11.34 -10.99 -2.09
N ALA A 404 11.82 -11.45 -0.94
CA ALA A 404 11.89 -10.68 0.31
C ALA A 404 13.34 -10.52 0.79
N HIS A 405 14.30 -10.54 -0.14
CA HIS A 405 15.70 -10.26 0.20
C HIS A 405 15.92 -8.76 0.45
N TRP A 406 16.83 -8.40 1.36
CA TRP A 406 17.06 -7.01 1.80
C TRP A 406 15.85 -6.31 2.45
N ALA A 407 14.90 -7.07 2.94
CA ALA A 407 13.79 -6.54 3.73
C ALA A 407 14.10 -6.58 5.22
N ARG A 408 13.57 -5.60 5.95
CA ARG A 408 13.54 -5.55 7.41
C ARG A 408 12.09 -5.69 7.86
N PHE A 409 11.83 -6.73 8.64
CA PHE A 409 10.51 -6.93 9.23
C PHE A 409 10.63 -6.90 10.76
N SER A 410 9.80 -6.10 11.40
CA SER A 410 9.78 -5.98 12.86
C SER A 410 8.35 -6.09 13.36
N ASN A 411 8.02 -7.26 13.89
CA ASN A 411 6.85 -7.49 14.71
C ASN A 411 7.24 -8.37 15.90
N PRO A 412 7.96 -7.79 16.89
CA PRO A 412 8.34 -8.49 18.11
C PRO A 412 7.19 -9.33 18.65
N ASP A 413 7.49 -10.57 19.03
CA ASP A 413 6.56 -11.51 19.66
C ASP A 413 5.45 -12.10 18.76
N HIS A 414 5.35 -11.68 17.51
CA HIS A 414 4.28 -12.07 16.58
C HIS A 414 4.80 -12.35 15.16
N ASP A 415 3.88 -12.76 14.27
CA ASP A 415 4.21 -13.05 12.87
C ASP A 415 4.63 -11.77 12.14
N VAL A 416 5.75 -11.84 11.42
CA VAL A 416 6.23 -10.80 10.51
C VAL A 416 5.78 -11.05 9.07
N LEU A 417 5.74 -12.33 8.67
CA LEU A 417 5.39 -12.75 7.32
C LEU A 417 4.57 -14.04 7.40
N ASP A 418 3.34 -14.00 6.91
CA ASP A 418 2.45 -15.17 6.84
C ASP A 418 2.20 -15.58 5.38
N LEU A 419 2.74 -16.72 4.97
CA LEU A 419 2.56 -17.37 3.67
C LEU A 419 1.65 -18.60 3.77
N SER A 420 0.84 -18.72 4.83
CA SER A 420 0.02 -19.91 5.06
C SER A 420 -0.90 -20.18 3.86
N GLN A 421 -0.86 -21.41 3.35
CA GLN A 421 -1.64 -21.85 2.19
C GLN A 421 -1.38 -21.05 0.89
N ALA A 422 -0.31 -20.25 0.83
CA ALA A 422 0.06 -19.55 -0.39
C ALA A 422 0.57 -20.54 -1.45
N LYS A 423 0.21 -20.32 -2.71
CA LYS A 423 0.71 -21.10 -3.86
C LYS A 423 1.62 -20.21 -4.69
N ILE A 424 2.91 -20.47 -4.62
CA ILE A 424 3.97 -19.75 -5.31
C ILE A 424 4.54 -20.70 -6.35
N THR A 425 4.40 -20.36 -7.62
CA THR A 425 4.87 -21.21 -8.73
C THR A 425 6.39 -21.16 -8.90
N GLY A 426 7.01 -20.02 -8.60
CA GLY A 426 8.45 -19.87 -8.60
C GLY A 426 9.06 -20.03 -7.22
N MET A 427 10.21 -19.39 -7.07
CA MET A 427 11.08 -19.42 -5.91
C MET A 427 10.67 -18.43 -4.82
N VAL A 428 10.96 -18.76 -3.57
CA VAL A 428 10.88 -17.85 -2.41
C VAL A 428 12.30 -17.51 -1.95
N ARG A 429 12.65 -16.23 -1.95
CA ARG A 429 13.96 -15.73 -1.47
C ARG A 429 13.80 -14.86 -0.23
N LEU A 430 14.44 -15.26 0.86
CA LEU A 430 14.53 -14.53 2.12
C LEU A 430 16.01 -14.20 2.43
N GLY A 431 16.25 -13.15 3.22
CA GLY A 431 17.59 -12.80 3.71
C GLY A 431 18.41 -11.89 2.78
N LEU A 432 19.72 -12.08 2.70
CA LEU A 432 20.68 -11.28 1.92
C LEU A 432 21.44 -12.20 0.95
N PRO A 433 21.40 -11.94 -0.37
CA PRO A 433 22.22 -12.68 -1.32
C PRO A 433 23.72 -12.50 -1.02
N ALA A 434 24.48 -13.58 -1.12
CA ALA A 434 25.91 -13.64 -0.75
C ALA A 434 26.85 -12.62 -1.43
N ASN A 435 26.42 -11.98 -2.53
CA ASN A 435 27.28 -11.11 -3.35
C ASN A 435 27.28 -9.63 -2.97
N ASP A 436 26.30 -9.14 -2.20
CA ASP A 436 26.19 -7.72 -1.84
C ASP A 436 26.58 -7.50 -0.38
N ARG A 437 27.87 -7.23 -0.22
CA ARG A 437 28.59 -7.08 1.03
C ARG A 437 28.25 -5.74 1.71
N PRO A 438 28.00 -5.70 3.02
CA PRO A 438 28.13 -4.47 3.79
C PRO A 438 29.54 -4.39 4.41
N GLU A 439 30.28 -3.31 4.13
CA GLU A 439 31.71 -3.14 4.43
C GLU A 439 32.13 -3.12 5.92
N SER A 440 31.25 -3.39 6.90
CA SER A 440 31.63 -3.36 8.33
C SER A 440 30.68 -4.12 9.25
N PRO A 441 31.14 -5.06 10.10
CA PRO A 441 30.28 -5.86 10.98
C PRO A 441 29.66 -5.09 12.17
N SER A 442 30.22 -3.96 12.58
CA SER A 442 29.84 -3.27 13.84
C SER A 442 28.76 -2.19 13.72
N ARG A 443 28.39 -1.73 12.51
CA ARG A 443 27.29 -0.76 12.30
C ARG A 443 25.99 -1.38 11.76
N ASN A 444 25.92 -2.71 11.66
CA ASN A 444 24.92 -3.40 10.84
C ASN A 444 23.93 -4.31 11.58
N LEU A 445 24.03 -4.47 12.92
CA LEU A 445 22.98 -5.16 13.69
C LEU A 445 21.61 -4.47 13.56
N GLU A 446 21.58 -3.15 13.33
CA GLU A 446 20.34 -2.40 13.14
C GLU A 446 19.74 -2.50 11.72
N ARG A 447 20.46 -3.07 10.74
CA ARG A 447 20.05 -2.95 9.32
C ARG A 447 19.18 -4.08 8.80
N GLN A 448 19.24 -5.31 9.33
CA GLN A 448 18.70 -6.49 8.63
C GLN A 448 18.22 -7.58 9.59
N CYS A 449 17.00 -7.43 10.11
CA CYS A 449 16.42 -8.39 11.04
C CYS A 449 14.99 -8.74 10.62
N TYR A 450 14.69 -10.03 10.61
CA TYR A 450 13.33 -10.53 10.77
C TYR A 450 13.10 -10.67 12.29
N ILE A 451 12.53 -9.65 12.90
CA ILE A 451 12.20 -9.65 14.33
C ILE A 451 10.75 -10.12 14.48
N GLY A 452 10.56 -11.42 14.65
CA GLY A 452 9.25 -12.09 14.71
C GLY A 452 9.23 -13.38 13.90
N SER A 453 8.04 -13.95 13.70
CA SER A 453 7.87 -15.27 13.08
C SER A 453 7.49 -15.24 11.59
N VAL A 454 8.14 -16.10 10.81
CA VAL A 454 7.80 -16.39 9.41
C VAL A 454 7.03 -17.72 9.35
N ARG A 455 5.77 -17.66 8.93
CA ARG A 455 4.88 -18.82 8.85
C ARG A 455 4.65 -19.22 7.40
N MET A 456 4.79 -20.51 7.11
CA MET A 456 4.56 -21.10 5.77
C MET A 456 3.67 -22.35 5.87
N ALA A 457 2.64 -22.31 6.72
CA ALA A 457 1.83 -23.49 6.99
C ALA A 457 0.99 -23.87 5.76
N GLY A 458 1.25 -25.05 5.18
CA GLY A 458 0.58 -25.53 3.97
C GLY A 458 0.92 -24.72 2.71
N ALA A 459 2.04 -23.98 2.70
CA ALA A 459 2.48 -23.24 1.52
C ALA A 459 2.97 -24.22 0.43
N HIS A 460 2.73 -23.90 -0.83
CA HIS A 460 3.23 -24.63 -1.99
C HIS A 460 4.21 -23.74 -2.73
N ILE A 461 5.47 -24.16 -2.81
CA ILE A 461 6.57 -23.47 -3.51
C ILE A 461 6.98 -24.36 -4.68
N GLY A 462 6.80 -23.86 -5.90
CA GLY A 462 7.02 -24.62 -7.14
C GLY A 462 8.50 -24.74 -7.54
N ASP A 463 9.38 -23.98 -6.91
CA ASP A 463 10.83 -24.00 -7.13
C ASP A 463 11.55 -24.04 -5.76
N ASN A 464 12.69 -23.36 -5.60
CA ASN A 464 13.46 -23.35 -4.36
C ASN A 464 12.88 -22.45 -3.26
N LEU A 465 13.18 -22.81 -2.01
CA LEU A 465 13.10 -21.94 -0.85
C LEU A 465 14.54 -21.58 -0.43
N GLU A 466 14.92 -20.34 -0.68
CA GLU A 466 16.26 -19.81 -0.40
C GLU A 466 16.21 -18.83 0.76
N CYS A 467 17.03 -19.06 1.77
CA CYS A 467 17.25 -18.18 2.90
C CYS A 467 18.75 -18.03 3.12
N GLU A 468 19.32 -16.92 2.67
CA GLU A 468 20.76 -16.66 2.76
C GLU A 468 21.03 -15.53 3.76
N ASN A 469 22.01 -15.68 4.64
CA ASN A 469 22.51 -14.64 5.56
C ASN A 469 21.44 -13.90 6.38
N GLY A 470 20.26 -14.50 6.59
CA GLY A 470 19.18 -13.88 7.33
C GLY A 470 19.38 -13.98 8.84
N LEU A 471 19.20 -12.87 9.56
CA LEU A 471 19.06 -12.86 11.02
C LEU A 471 17.57 -12.91 11.39
N PHE A 472 17.16 -13.99 12.03
CA PHE A 472 15.79 -14.16 12.51
C PHE A 472 15.79 -14.25 14.03
N MET A 473 15.09 -13.35 14.71
CA MET A 473 15.09 -13.29 16.17
C MET A 473 13.72 -12.98 16.74
N LEU A 474 13.49 -13.41 17.97
CA LEU A 474 12.38 -12.94 18.80
C LEU A 474 12.94 -11.89 19.76
N ASN A 475 12.58 -10.61 19.54
CA ASN A 475 12.84 -9.45 20.39
C ASN A 475 14.13 -9.48 21.26
N GLU A 476 15.12 -8.64 20.92
CA GLU A 476 16.43 -8.53 21.62
C GLU A 476 16.32 -8.30 23.14
N ALA A 477 15.24 -7.68 23.63
CA ALA A 477 15.06 -7.39 25.05
C ALA A 477 14.21 -8.42 25.83
N ARG A 478 13.57 -9.40 25.16
CA ARG A 478 12.57 -10.30 25.77
C ARG A 478 12.67 -11.76 25.30
N THR A 479 13.87 -12.26 25.05
CA THR A 479 14.11 -13.71 24.94
C THR A 479 13.76 -14.51 26.21
N ALA A 480 13.26 -13.85 27.27
CA ALA A 480 12.91 -14.44 28.56
C ALA A 480 11.44 -14.89 28.70
N SER A 481 10.48 -14.40 27.90
CA SER A 481 9.06 -14.62 28.21
C SER A 481 8.37 -15.79 27.48
N ASP A 482 8.92 -16.30 26.38
CA ASP A 482 8.34 -17.47 25.69
C ASP A 482 9.34 -18.23 24.78
N PRO A 483 10.08 -19.20 25.32
CA PRO A 483 11.04 -20.02 24.57
C PRO A 483 10.40 -21.02 23.57
N ALA A 484 9.07 -21.15 23.54
CA ALA A 484 8.35 -22.03 22.60
C ALA A 484 8.04 -21.37 21.24
N LYS A 485 8.34 -20.07 21.07
CA LYS A 485 7.98 -19.34 19.86
C LYS A 485 8.81 -19.76 18.65
N LYS A 486 8.08 -19.95 17.55
CA LYS A 486 8.57 -20.49 16.27
C LYS A 486 8.92 -19.36 15.35
N VAL A 487 10.19 -19.25 14.98
CA VAL A 487 10.74 -18.15 14.18
C VAL A 487 10.60 -18.42 12.69
N LEU A 488 10.86 -19.65 12.26
CA LEU A 488 10.67 -20.08 10.88
C LEU A 488 9.93 -21.41 10.89
N TRP A 489 8.68 -21.40 10.44
CA TRP A 489 7.78 -22.55 10.58
C TRP A 489 7.05 -22.92 9.29
N ALA A 490 7.48 -24.03 8.70
CA ALA A 490 6.92 -24.61 7.48
C ALA A 490 6.20 -25.93 7.80
N ALA A 491 5.03 -25.85 8.42
CA ALA A 491 4.21 -27.05 8.67
C ALA A 491 3.46 -27.46 7.40
N ARG A 492 3.60 -28.72 6.97
CA ARG A 492 2.91 -29.28 5.79
C ARG A 492 3.15 -28.48 4.50
N ALA A 493 4.26 -27.74 4.44
CA ALA A 493 4.66 -27.03 3.24
C ALA A 493 5.16 -28.02 2.19
N ILE A 494 4.96 -27.71 0.90
CA ILE A 494 5.47 -28.48 -0.22
C ILE A 494 6.45 -27.60 -0.97
N VAL A 495 7.71 -28.03 -1.05
CA VAL A 495 8.76 -27.38 -1.84
C VAL A 495 9.16 -28.33 -2.95
N HIS A 496 8.89 -27.95 -4.20
CA HIS A 496 9.19 -28.76 -5.37
C HIS A 496 10.68 -28.70 -5.77
N GLY A 497 11.38 -27.61 -5.45
CA GLY A 497 12.83 -27.49 -5.63
C GLY A 497 13.61 -27.85 -4.37
N HIS A 498 14.70 -27.12 -4.15
CA HIS A 498 15.61 -27.27 -3.02
C HIS A 498 15.26 -26.32 -1.88
N VAL A 499 15.61 -26.69 -0.65
CA VAL A 499 15.59 -25.80 0.51
C VAL A 499 17.04 -25.44 0.84
N HIS A 500 17.42 -24.17 0.70
CA HIS A 500 18.75 -23.66 1.00
C HIS A 500 18.69 -22.67 2.16
N LEU A 501 19.41 -22.98 3.24
CA LEU A 501 19.52 -22.19 4.46
C LEU A 501 21.00 -21.95 4.74
N LEU A 502 21.54 -20.85 4.22
CA LEU A 502 22.98 -20.62 4.15
C LEU A 502 23.38 -19.41 4.98
N ALA A 503 24.46 -19.52 5.75
CA ALA A 503 25.14 -18.38 6.37
C ALA A 503 26.61 -18.31 5.92
N ASP A 504 27.11 -17.09 5.74
CA ASP A 504 28.51 -16.82 5.40
C ASP A 504 29.41 -16.78 6.65
N VAL A 505 30.68 -17.16 6.49
CA VAL A 505 31.70 -17.27 7.55
C VAL A 505 31.98 -15.93 8.23
N GLN A 506 31.74 -14.82 7.54
CA GLN A 506 32.07 -13.45 7.99
C GLN A 506 30.95 -12.77 8.79
N CYS A 507 29.77 -13.39 8.92
CA CYS A 507 28.65 -12.88 9.73
C CYS A 507 28.41 -13.77 10.96
N PRO A 508 29.13 -13.54 12.08
CA PRO A 508 28.95 -14.31 13.32
C PRO A 508 27.58 -14.09 13.98
N SER A 509 26.83 -13.07 13.56
CA SER A 509 25.48 -12.76 14.03
C SER A 509 24.37 -13.36 13.17
N CYS A 510 24.66 -14.05 12.06
CA CYS A 510 23.63 -14.74 11.27
C CYS A 510 23.17 -16.01 12.00
N GLY A 511 21.89 -16.05 12.35
CA GLY A 511 21.33 -17.18 13.07
C GLY A 511 19.82 -17.05 13.26
N ILE A 512 19.23 -18.15 13.70
CA ILE A 512 17.83 -18.22 14.11
C ILE A 512 17.81 -18.30 15.62
N TYR A 513 17.29 -17.26 16.25
CA TYR A 513 17.16 -17.17 17.71
C TYR A 513 15.71 -17.47 18.11
N GLY A 514 15.43 -18.76 18.30
CA GLY A 514 14.13 -19.35 18.54
C GLY A 514 13.92 -20.64 17.74
N GLN A 515 12.72 -21.22 17.80
CA GLN A 515 12.50 -22.55 17.21
C GLN A 515 12.32 -22.49 15.70
N MET A 516 12.92 -23.45 14.99
CA MET A 516 12.72 -23.67 13.56
C MET A 516 11.99 -24.99 13.31
N GLY A 517 11.17 -25.10 12.27
CA GLY A 517 10.59 -26.40 11.95
C GLY A 517 9.97 -26.58 10.57
N PHE A 518 10.13 -27.80 10.06
CA PHE A 518 9.48 -28.36 8.87
C PHE A 518 8.66 -29.59 9.28
N ARG A 519 7.52 -29.36 9.94
CA ARG A 519 6.68 -30.46 10.42
C ARG A 519 5.77 -30.98 9.32
N GLY A 520 5.96 -32.23 8.89
CA GLY A 520 5.16 -32.82 7.82
C GLY A 520 5.37 -32.17 6.46
N ALA A 521 6.47 -31.41 6.29
CA ALA A 521 6.80 -30.77 5.03
C ALA A 521 7.32 -31.80 4.02
N VAL A 522 7.08 -31.55 2.74
CA VAL A 522 7.59 -32.35 1.64
C VAL A 522 8.57 -31.51 0.85
N VAL A 523 9.81 -31.97 0.73
CA VAL A 523 10.85 -31.34 -0.08
C VAL A 523 11.24 -32.34 -1.17
N HIS A 524 10.96 -32.03 -2.43
CA HIS A 524 11.29 -32.91 -3.53
C HIS A 524 12.78 -32.88 -3.90
N GLY A 525 13.43 -31.72 -3.75
CA GLY A 525 14.86 -31.58 -3.94
C GLY A 525 15.68 -31.92 -2.69
N ASN A 526 16.85 -31.29 -2.61
CA ASN A 526 17.75 -31.40 -1.46
C ASN A 526 17.38 -30.38 -0.38
N PHE A 527 17.66 -30.73 0.87
CA PHE A 527 17.64 -29.82 1.99
C PHE A 527 19.07 -29.51 2.39
N HIS A 528 19.47 -28.25 2.28
CA HIS A 528 20.83 -27.80 2.57
C HIS A 528 20.78 -26.71 3.62
N MET A 529 21.41 -26.98 4.76
CA MET A 529 21.70 -26.01 5.81
C MET A 529 23.21 -25.96 6.00
N ARG A 530 23.82 -24.78 5.93
CA ARG A 530 25.27 -24.64 6.04
C ARG A 530 25.65 -23.44 6.89
N ARG A 531 26.55 -23.66 7.86
CA ARG A 531 27.12 -22.62 8.75
C ARG A 531 26.09 -21.82 9.56
N MET A 532 24.87 -22.32 9.66
CA MET A 532 23.80 -21.64 10.38
C MET A 532 23.91 -21.93 11.89
N THR A 533 23.73 -20.90 12.70
CA THR A 533 23.52 -21.06 14.15
C THR A 533 22.04 -20.98 14.47
N VAL A 534 21.52 -21.97 15.20
CA VAL A 534 20.17 -21.95 15.77
C VAL A 534 20.29 -22.00 17.28
N GLU A 535 19.79 -20.97 17.95
CA GLU A 535 19.89 -20.83 19.40
C GLU A 535 18.52 -20.61 20.01
N VAL A 536 18.15 -21.45 20.98
CA VAL A 536 16.92 -21.28 21.76
C VAL A 536 17.32 -20.87 23.17
N ASN A 537 16.79 -19.73 23.64
CA ASN A 537 17.11 -19.25 24.98
C ASN A 537 16.38 -20.12 26.01
N SER A 538 17.12 -20.90 26.78
CA SER A 538 16.57 -21.76 27.83
C SER A 538 16.58 -21.11 29.22
N ASN A 539 17.12 -19.89 29.38
CA ASN A 539 17.28 -19.22 30.67
C ASN A 539 15.97 -18.65 31.26
N GLY A 540 14.84 -18.74 30.55
CA GLY A 540 13.54 -18.20 31.01
C GLY A 540 12.75 -19.09 32.00
N ALA A 541 13.14 -20.35 32.20
CA ALA A 541 12.40 -21.26 33.10
C ALA A 541 12.73 -21.08 34.60
N HIS A 542 13.67 -20.19 34.96
CA HIS A 542 14.16 -20.02 36.34
C HIS A 542 14.24 -18.55 36.80
N GLN A 543 13.22 -17.75 36.54
CA GLN A 543 12.93 -16.58 37.38
C GLN A 543 11.53 -16.72 37.98
N GLY A 544 11.40 -17.66 38.92
CA GLY A 544 10.37 -17.53 39.95
C GLY A 544 10.66 -16.24 40.72
N HIS A 545 9.70 -15.33 40.75
CA HIS A 545 9.76 -14.19 41.67
C HIS A 545 10.00 -14.72 43.10
N PRO A 546 10.97 -14.20 43.88
CA PRO A 546 11.26 -14.74 45.22
C PRO A 546 10.15 -14.54 46.26
N ASN A 547 9.06 -13.83 45.92
CA ASN A 547 8.04 -13.37 46.87
C ASN A 547 6.60 -13.62 46.38
N GLN A 548 6.23 -14.87 46.14
CA GLN A 548 4.81 -15.25 46.13
C GLN A 548 4.59 -16.32 47.20
N GLU A 549 3.77 -15.98 48.19
CA GLU A 549 3.29 -16.89 49.22
C GLU A 549 2.57 -18.10 48.58
N PRO A 550 2.67 -19.30 49.16
CA PRO A 550 2.03 -20.49 48.62
C PRO A 550 0.50 -20.36 48.68
N ASP A 551 -0.15 -20.52 47.53
CA ASP A 551 -1.60 -20.52 47.35
C ASP A 551 -2.27 -21.63 48.21
N PRO A 552 -3.33 -21.36 49.00
CA PRO A 552 -3.86 -22.31 49.99
C PRO A 552 -4.84 -23.36 49.44
N TYR A 553 -5.03 -23.48 48.12
CA TYR A 553 -5.99 -24.42 47.53
C TYR A 553 -5.31 -25.41 46.56
N PRO A 554 -5.11 -26.69 46.94
CA PRO A 554 -4.33 -27.65 46.17
C PRO A 554 -5.15 -28.53 45.20
N ASP A 555 -6.36 -28.12 44.80
CA ASP A 555 -7.24 -28.97 44.00
C ASP A 555 -7.95 -28.20 42.89
N GLU A 556 -7.21 -27.88 41.82
CA GLU A 556 -7.78 -27.76 40.47
C GLU A 556 -6.63 -27.78 39.44
N LYS A 557 -6.30 -28.96 38.90
CA LYS A 557 -5.38 -29.08 37.76
C LYS A 557 -6.12 -28.69 36.47
N PRO A 558 -5.70 -27.66 35.72
CA PRO A 558 -6.20 -27.48 34.37
C PRO A 558 -5.55 -28.55 33.47
N ARG A 559 -6.37 -29.51 33.02
CA ARG A 559 -6.04 -30.41 31.91
C ARG A 559 -5.92 -29.61 30.61
N SER A 560 -4.73 -29.15 30.27
CA SER A 560 -4.36 -28.92 28.87
C SER A 560 -2.87 -29.24 28.68
N TYR A 561 -2.60 -30.42 28.15
CA TYR A 561 -1.25 -30.88 27.82
C TYR A 561 -0.84 -30.22 26.51
N VAL A 562 -0.28 -29.01 26.58
CA VAL A 562 0.40 -28.38 25.44
C VAL A 562 1.84 -28.90 25.43
N ASP A 563 2.15 -29.73 24.42
CA ASP A 563 3.45 -30.36 24.17
C ASP A 563 4.49 -29.32 23.68
N GLU A 564 4.76 -28.30 24.48
CA GLU A 564 5.74 -27.24 24.17
C GLU A 564 6.95 -27.40 25.08
N ARG A 565 7.85 -28.32 24.69
CA ARG A 565 9.18 -28.38 25.32
C ARG A 565 9.99 -27.16 24.83
N PRO A 566 10.44 -26.28 25.72
CA PRO A 566 10.98 -24.97 25.35
C PRO A 566 12.38 -25.01 24.72
N ASN A 567 13.09 -26.14 24.76
CA ASN A 567 14.50 -26.24 24.33
C ASN A 567 14.69 -26.91 22.95
N VAL A 568 13.73 -26.82 22.02
CA VAL A 568 13.84 -27.47 20.70
C VAL A 568 14.36 -26.48 19.67
N ALA A 569 15.60 -26.68 19.18
CA ALA A 569 16.20 -25.83 18.16
C ALA A 569 15.56 -26.03 16.79
N ILE A 570 15.44 -27.29 16.35
CA ILE A 570 14.87 -27.63 15.05
C ILE A 570 13.92 -28.82 15.12
N THR A 571 12.76 -28.69 14.48
CA THR A 571 11.72 -29.72 14.38
C THR A 571 11.51 -30.19 12.94
N LEU A 572 11.91 -31.41 12.62
CA LEU A 572 11.75 -32.09 11.33
C LEU A 572 10.85 -33.33 11.46
N ILE A 573 9.78 -33.23 12.25
CA ILE A 573 8.89 -34.36 12.51
C ILE A 573 8.05 -34.69 11.27
N ARG A 574 8.08 -35.95 10.83
CA ARG A 574 7.36 -36.44 9.65
C ARG A 574 7.70 -35.69 8.36
N ALA A 575 8.84 -35.01 8.29
CA ALA A 575 9.31 -34.40 7.07
C ALA A 575 9.67 -35.49 6.04
N ASP A 576 9.37 -35.25 4.77
CA ASP A 576 9.71 -36.14 3.66
C ASP A 576 10.63 -35.38 2.70
N ILE A 577 11.91 -35.71 2.73
CA ILE A 577 12.94 -35.15 1.86
C ILE A 577 13.29 -36.22 0.83
N ARG A 578 12.86 -36.02 -0.42
CA ARG A 578 13.13 -37.01 -1.48
C ARG A 578 14.57 -36.99 -1.96
N GLY A 579 15.25 -35.84 -1.86
CA GLY A 579 16.68 -35.72 -2.10
C GLY A 579 17.52 -36.05 -0.87
N SER A 580 18.71 -35.44 -0.82
CA SER A 580 19.63 -35.54 0.32
C SER A 580 19.44 -34.39 1.30
N ALA A 581 19.73 -34.63 2.58
CA ALA A 581 19.73 -33.63 3.63
C ALA A 581 21.18 -33.35 4.08
N PHE A 582 21.65 -32.14 3.85
CA PHE A 582 22.98 -31.65 4.24
C PHE A 582 22.81 -30.61 5.34
N MET A 583 23.40 -30.85 6.51
CA MET A 583 23.50 -29.92 7.63
C MET A 583 24.98 -29.83 7.99
N GLU A 584 25.69 -28.92 7.32
CA GLU A 584 27.16 -28.84 7.35
C GLU A 584 27.65 -27.62 8.12
N GLU A 585 28.59 -27.82 9.03
CA GLU A 585 29.18 -26.75 9.85
C GLU A 585 28.13 -25.95 10.66
N CYS A 586 26.98 -26.55 10.98
CA CYS A 586 25.90 -25.89 11.71
C CYS A 586 26.12 -25.96 13.23
N ARG A 587 25.56 -25.00 13.99
CA ARG A 587 25.56 -25.00 15.45
C ARG A 587 24.12 -24.95 15.97
N PHE A 588 23.69 -25.97 16.70
CA PHE A 588 22.38 -26.02 17.34
C PHE A 588 22.54 -25.95 18.86
N LYS A 589 22.03 -24.90 19.51
CA LYS A 589 21.88 -24.83 20.96
C LYS A 589 20.42 -25.17 21.30
N GLY A 590 20.18 -26.43 21.65
CA GLY A 590 18.87 -27.03 21.86
C GLY A 590 18.71 -28.38 21.16
N GLU A 591 17.63 -29.08 21.48
CA GLU A 591 17.27 -30.41 20.96
C GLU A 591 16.94 -30.34 19.45
N MET A 592 17.48 -31.28 18.67
CA MET A 592 17.06 -31.54 17.30
C MET A 592 16.06 -32.70 17.24
N ARG A 593 14.84 -32.44 16.78
CA ARG A 593 13.77 -33.47 16.64
C ARG A 593 13.56 -33.88 15.21
N MET A 594 13.77 -35.16 14.90
CA MET A 594 13.66 -35.72 13.55
C MET A 594 12.78 -36.99 13.53
N HIS A 595 11.72 -37.00 14.33
CA HIS A 595 10.86 -38.18 14.47
C HIS A 595 10.14 -38.55 13.18
N ALA A 596 10.22 -39.82 12.80
CA ALA A 596 9.53 -40.40 11.63
C ALA A 596 9.78 -39.64 10.32
N MET A 597 10.94 -39.02 10.19
CA MET A 597 11.40 -38.31 8.99
C MET A 597 11.86 -39.31 7.92
N ARG A 598 11.67 -38.99 6.65
CA ARG A 598 12.17 -39.76 5.50
C ARG A 598 13.17 -38.93 4.69
N ILE A 599 14.27 -39.57 4.30
CA ILE A 599 15.33 -39.00 3.47
C ILE A 599 15.64 -40.02 2.37
N GLY A 600 15.42 -39.65 1.11
CA GLY A 600 15.67 -40.51 -0.05
C GLY A 600 17.16 -40.59 -0.45
N GLY A 601 17.97 -39.63 -0.03
CA GLY A 601 19.40 -39.59 -0.30
C GLY A 601 20.29 -39.77 0.94
N LEU A 602 21.40 -39.04 0.95
CA LEU A 602 22.35 -38.95 2.05
C LEU A 602 21.80 -38.05 3.17
N PHE A 603 22.07 -38.41 4.43
CA PHE A 603 21.96 -37.47 5.55
C PHE A 603 23.35 -37.11 6.10
N SER A 604 23.77 -35.86 5.92
CA SER A 604 25.09 -35.34 6.31
C SER A 604 24.97 -34.35 7.46
N LEU A 605 25.68 -34.62 8.57
CA LEU A 605 25.86 -33.77 9.74
C LEU A 605 27.35 -33.36 9.90
N VAL A 606 28.07 -33.23 8.79
CA VAL A 606 29.52 -32.98 8.79
C VAL A 606 29.87 -31.67 9.47
N GLY A 607 30.76 -31.73 10.48
CA GLY A 607 31.19 -30.54 11.23
C GLY A 607 30.10 -29.85 12.06
N THR A 608 28.94 -30.47 12.24
CA THR A 608 27.82 -29.88 13.00
C THR A 608 27.98 -30.10 14.51
N GLU A 609 27.70 -29.05 15.29
CA GLU A 609 27.72 -29.08 16.75
C GLU A 609 26.29 -28.96 17.30
N VAL A 610 25.89 -29.90 18.15
CA VAL A 610 24.59 -29.93 18.83
C VAL A 610 24.83 -29.88 20.32
N ASP A 611 24.38 -28.81 20.98
CA ASP A 611 24.53 -28.59 22.40
C ASP A 611 23.16 -28.52 23.07
N ALA A 612 22.78 -29.60 23.76
CA ALA A 612 21.56 -29.66 24.54
C ALA A 612 21.78 -29.44 26.04
N ALA A 613 23.01 -29.09 26.47
CA ALA A 613 23.37 -28.93 27.89
C ALA A 613 22.58 -27.82 28.61
N ALA A 614 21.85 -26.99 27.86
CA ALA A 614 21.04 -25.89 28.38
C ALA A 614 19.58 -26.28 28.74
N GLY A 615 19.20 -27.57 28.73
CA GLY A 615 17.82 -28.01 29.03
C GLY A 615 17.45 -28.00 30.53
N PRO A 616 16.15 -28.06 30.89
CA PRO A 616 15.71 -28.02 32.29
C PRO A 616 15.84 -29.36 33.04
N HIS A 617 15.96 -30.51 32.34
CA HIS A 617 16.06 -31.83 32.98
C HIS A 617 17.07 -32.75 32.27
N PRO A 618 18.09 -33.29 32.97
CA PRO A 618 18.92 -34.38 32.46
C PRO A 618 18.17 -35.73 32.46
N PRO A 619 18.48 -36.67 31.54
CA PRO A 619 19.48 -36.55 30.47
C PRO A 619 19.01 -35.61 29.35
N TYR A 620 19.91 -34.72 28.93
CA TYR A 620 19.66 -33.76 27.86
C TYR A 620 19.63 -34.49 26.51
N LEU A 621 18.50 -34.45 25.79
CA LEU A 621 18.37 -35.09 24.48
C LEU A 621 18.91 -34.13 23.41
N ALA A 622 20.04 -34.47 22.80
CA ALA A 622 20.65 -33.68 21.72
C ALA A 622 19.96 -33.95 20.39
N ILE A 623 19.82 -35.22 20.01
CA ILE A 623 19.18 -35.63 18.76
C ILE A 623 18.11 -36.67 19.04
N ALA A 624 16.87 -36.37 18.67
CA ALA A 624 15.72 -37.25 18.80
C ALA A 624 15.25 -37.71 17.41
N ALA A 625 15.83 -38.77 16.88
CA ALA A 625 15.61 -39.28 15.52
C ALA A 625 14.89 -40.64 15.51
N ASN A 626 13.90 -40.82 16.39
CA ASN A 626 13.14 -42.07 16.45
C ASN A 626 12.35 -42.31 15.16
N GLY A 627 12.48 -43.51 14.57
CA GLY A 627 11.77 -43.93 13.37
C GLY A 627 12.22 -43.21 12.10
N ILE A 628 13.38 -42.54 12.10
CA ILE A 628 13.94 -41.92 10.88
C ILE A 628 14.23 -43.01 9.83
N ARG A 629 13.97 -42.71 8.56
CA ARG A 629 14.31 -43.58 7.43
C ARG A 629 15.21 -42.83 6.47
N ILE A 630 16.37 -43.40 6.19
CA ILE A 630 17.39 -42.86 5.30
C ILE A 630 17.67 -43.95 4.27
N GLU A 631 17.36 -43.70 3.00
CA GLU A 631 17.62 -44.68 1.93
C GLU A 631 19.12 -44.77 1.61
N GLY A 632 19.84 -43.65 1.71
CA GLY A 632 21.29 -43.57 1.54
C GLY A 632 22.09 -43.75 2.85
N GLU A 633 23.21 -43.03 2.93
CA GLU A 633 24.16 -43.10 4.06
C GLU A 633 23.87 -42.03 5.14
N LEU A 634 24.42 -42.22 6.34
CA LEU A 634 24.38 -41.26 7.44
C LEU A 634 25.82 -40.85 7.82
N PHE A 635 26.15 -39.57 7.63
CA PHE A 635 27.48 -39.03 7.93
C PHE A 635 27.47 -38.14 9.18
N MET A 636 28.20 -38.55 10.21
CA MET A 636 28.47 -37.78 11.43
C MET A 636 30.00 -37.68 11.60
N GLN A 637 30.68 -36.97 10.70
CA GLN A 637 32.14 -36.98 10.59
C GLN A 637 32.75 -35.57 10.54
N ARG A 638 34.09 -35.52 10.62
CA ARG A 638 34.91 -34.28 10.52
C ARG A 638 34.45 -33.19 11.50
N GLY A 639 34.52 -33.48 12.80
CA GLY A 639 34.25 -32.50 13.85
C GLY A 639 32.79 -32.40 14.28
N PHE A 640 31.95 -33.38 13.95
CA PHE A 640 30.63 -33.52 14.54
C PHE A 640 30.71 -33.63 16.08
N LYS A 641 29.90 -32.86 16.80
CA LYS A 641 29.83 -32.89 18.27
C LYS A 641 28.37 -32.95 18.72
N ALA A 642 28.04 -33.88 19.61
CA ALA A 642 26.77 -33.90 20.32
C ALA A 642 27.03 -33.83 21.84
N LEU A 643 26.47 -32.83 22.51
CA LEU A 643 26.47 -32.72 23.96
C LEU A 643 25.06 -33.04 24.47
N GLY A 644 24.84 -34.32 24.75
CA GLY A 644 23.54 -34.88 25.13
C GLY A 644 23.28 -36.21 24.41
N GLU A 645 22.20 -36.90 24.81
CA GLU A 645 21.83 -38.20 24.27
C GLU A 645 21.46 -38.09 22.78
N VAL A 646 21.92 -39.06 21.97
CA VAL A 646 21.52 -39.25 20.57
C VAL A 646 20.63 -40.49 20.47
N ARG A 647 19.33 -40.31 20.22
CA ARG A 647 18.34 -41.40 20.11
C ARG A 647 17.97 -41.67 18.66
N LEU A 648 18.19 -42.91 18.23
CA LEU A 648 17.89 -43.42 16.88
C LEU A 648 16.96 -44.65 16.94
N PHE A 649 16.01 -44.69 17.90
CA PHE A 649 15.16 -45.87 18.08
C PHE A 649 14.30 -46.16 16.84
N GLY A 650 14.42 -47.37 16.31
CA GLY A 650 13.70 -47.78 15.08
C GLY A 650 14.16 -47.05 13.82
N ALA A 651 15.35 -46.43 13.83
CA ALA A 651 15.96 -45.82 12.65
C ALA A 651 16.30 -46.89 11.60
N GLN A 652 16.08 -46.58 10.33
CA GLN A 652 16.45 -47.40 9.18
C GLN A 652 17.42 -46.62 8.31
N VAL A 653 18.61 -47.16 8.07
CA VAL A 653 19.62 -46.58 7.18
C VAL A 653 19.97 -47.63 6.14
N GLY A 654 19.72 -47.33 4.85
CA GLY A 654 19.97 -48.26 3.75
C GLY A 654 21.45 -48.39 3.39
N GLY A 655 22.23 -47.33 3.67
CA GLY A 655 23.68 -47.29 3.49
C GLY A 655 24.47 -47.35 4.81
N ARG A 656 25.70 -46.82 4.76
CA ARG A 656 26.64 -46.84 5.89
C ARG A 656 26.35 -45.73 6.90
N ILE A 657 26.72 -45.95 8.15
CA ILE A 657 26.80 -44.93 9.18
C ILE A 657 28.29 -44.62 9.42
N LEU A 658 28.72 -43.38 9.15
CA LEU A 658 30.11 -42.94 9.29
C LEU A 658 30.26 -41.94 10.43
N CYS A 659 30.94 -42.33 11.51
CA CYS A 659 31.14 -41.51 12.72
C CYS A 659 32.61 -41.07 12.93
N HIS A 660 33.41 -40.98 11.88
CA HIS A 660 34.85 -40.73 12.02
C HIS A 660 35.15 -39.33 12.58
N SER A 661 35.93 -39.28 13.66
CA SER A 661 36.25 -38.04 14.40
C SER A 661 35.03 -37.32 14.99
N ALA A 662 33.93 -38.04 15.26
CA ALA A 662 32.81 -37.53 16.04
C ALA A 662 33.14 -37.48 17.54
N ARG A 663 32.55 -36.52 18.26
CA ARG A 663 32.51 -36.48 19.73
C ARG A 663 31.05 -36.61 20.16
N LEU A 664 30.71 -37.69 20.85
CA LEU A 664 29.36 -38.01 21.32
C LEU A 664 29.29 -37.99 22.85
#